data_AF-A0A9W7XFZ5-F1
#
_entry.id   AF-A0A9W7XFZ5-F1
#
_cell.length_a   1.000
_cell.length_b   1.000
_cell.length_c   1.000
_cell.angle_alpha   90.00
_cell.angle_beta   90.00
_cell.angle_gamma   90.00
#
_symmetry.space_group_name_H-M   'P 1'
#
loop_
_entity.id
_entity.type
_entity.pdbx_description
1 polymer ?
#
loop_
_entity_poly.entity_id
_entity_poly.type
_entity_poly.pdbx_seq_one_letter_code
_entity_poly.pdbx_strand_id
1 'polypeptide(L)'
;TVSTDYDEADRLYFSNITLERIMDIYEAESSAGVIISMGGQAPNNIAMGLHRNKVKIFGTSPENIDGAENRYKFSRMLDQIGIDQPQWRELTQYKDAETFCEEVGFPVLVRPSYVLSGAAMNVVSTVTDLKSYLQQAATMSRDHPVVISKFIEEAKEIDVDAVALDGKLIMHCVSEHVENAGVHSGDATLVQPPQDLDPVTVRKIGEATAAIGQALRVTGPYNIQFMAKNNEIKVIECNVRAARSFPFVSKVTGVDLIEMATKAMMGLPVTAYPNRGQRLSYVGVKVPQFSFSRLQGADPILGVEMASTGEVAAFGRDKYDAYLKAMVATGFHLPKRNILLSIGSYKEKVEMLESVRRLANAGFHLFGTPGTADFVQEHGIDITTLEADKAREGYSLQEYLSNNKIDLYINLPSKNSFRRPASYVSNGYRSRRMAIDFSVPLITNVKCAKMFVEAMARFKEAKEAWEVDSVDYITSHRTTVLPGLVNIAATLPSAASDIETATQAAVSGGFTSLAFVADSAADVVKAKAVARGHAHADFVIAVSATDSNVKAAAALSTEAPMLYVPMDDSRITSVAAAAEHFKAWPQTSAIVARAAGSNLASLLLLAALGHRQIHVTDVRSAADLDLIELSRARGLNVTCDVSVFALFADRLPATPSLNADVSSLWSRLSAIDCFSIGVVPCEVANAADVSVENSAALGYAVALPLLFTAVAEGRLTSSDVTERLCSAPRRILGLPEQPETCVEIHEDREVRIPACAIDARWFPALLSAPVCSAVHRVVVRGQTLLLDGNFFAPKAAPVGRDLGNIVRSVSAGPAPRAAAAGAGVSIDASRALDAASAEAEAAVSEAEPVVVSATDSSVVISSSVRPASAHEKLSVARSLQTNRLAEVLARHGGQNPFYMKHVLSVRQFSRDDLHLLFAVAQEMRTAVQRSGGLPLLAGRVMASVFYEPSSRTSSSFQAAMLRLGGQVFTASSETSSVAKGETLEDTVRTFASYADIITLRHPQPGSVQGAAHMCSVPVLNAGDGIGEHPSQAMLDTFTIREEFGTVNGLTITLVGDLRNGRTVHSLARVIAQYKNVTLNYVSPPSLAMPESIKRDVALRAPYVIQNEYTALSDEILANTDVLYITRVQKERFESLEEYEATKDAYIVDNSQMRKCKRNMIVMHPLPRVSEIAPEVDTDQRAAYFRQMQYGMFVRMALLALVLCREF
;
A
#
# COMPACT_ATOMS: atom_id res chain seq x y z
N THR A 1 -7.39 -8.40 12.90
CA THR A 1 -6.17 -7.54 12.90
C THR A 1 -5.15 -8.18 13.83
N VAL A 2 -3.92 -7.69 13.92
CA VAL A 2 -2.97 -8.19 14.95
C VAL A 2 -3.54 -7.95 16.36
N SER A 3 -4.21 -6.81 16.57
CA SER A 3 -4.98 -6.51 17.80
C SER A 3 -6.15 -7.46 18.12
N THR A 4 -6.41 -8.48 17.30
CA THR A 4 -7.39 -9.55 17.58
C THR A 4 -6.71 -10.92 17.53
N ASP A 5 -5.41 -10.97 17.79
CA ASP A 5 -4.69 -12.17 18.16
C ASP A 5 -4.82 -12.39 19.68
N TYR A 6 -4.81 -13.64 20.12
CA TYR A 6 -4.90 -14.00 21.53
C TYR A 6 -3.54 -13.96 22.24
N ASP A 7 -2.43 -13.93 21.49
CA ASP A 7 -1.08 -13.79 22.04
C ASP A 7 -0.74 -12.32 22.42
N GLU A 8 -1.51 -11.34 21.93
CA GLU A 8 -1.26 -9.90 22.12
C GLU A 8 -2.00 -9.29 23.33
N ALA A 9 -2.89 -10.03 23.99
CA ALA A 9 -3.70 -9.53 25.11
C ALA A 9 -4.12 -10.65 26.08
N ASP A 10 -4.07 -10.38 27.39
CA ASP A 10 -4.45 -11.35 28.44
C ASP A 10 -5.88 -11.92 28.26
N ARG A 11 -6.80 -11.10 27.73
CA ARG A 11 -8.19 -11.47 27.43
C ARG A 11 -8.68 -10.75 26.17
N LEU A 12 -8.98 -11.52 25.12
CA LEU A 12 -9.52 -10.99 23.86
C LEU A 12 -11.05 -11.13 23.78
N TYR A 13 -11.74 -9.99 23.63
CA TYR A 13 -13.18 -9.94 23.37
C TYR A 13 -13.48 -9.64 21.90
N PHE A 14 -13.74 -10.69 21.11
CA PHE A 14 -14.12 -10.54 19.70
C PHE A 14 -15.60 -10.08 19.58
N SER A 15 -15.83 -8.77 19.68
CA SER A 15 -17.17 -8.18 19.70
C SER A 15 -17.26 -6.80 19.03
N ASN A 16 -18.48 -6.31 18.83
CA ASN A 16 -18.73 -4.99 18.26
C ASN A 16 -18.43 -3.88 19.29
N ILE A 17 -17.82 -2.78 18.83
CA ILE A 17 -17.59 -1.58 19.65
C ILE A 17 -18.91 -0.78 19.70
N THR A 18 -19.82 -1.19 20.59
CA THR A 18 -21.07 -0.49 20.90
C THR A 18 -21.14 -0.17 22.39
N LEU A 19 -21.92 0.87 22.76
CA LEU A 19 -22.07 1.26 24.17
C LEU A 19 -22.54 0.09 25.04
N GLU A 20 -23.56 -0.65 24.60
CA GLU A 20 -24.09 -1.86 25.25
C GLU A 20 -22.99 -2.90 25.50
N ARG A 21 -22.29 -3.34 24.44
CA ARG A 21 -21.32 -4.43 24.57
C ARG A 21 -20.06 -4.04 25.34
N ILE A 22 -19.65 -2.77 25.28
CA ILE A 22 -18.54 -2.27 26.10
C ILE A 22 -18.95 -2.18 27.58
N MET A 23 -20.20 -1.82 27.90
CA MET A 23 -20.74 -1.89 29.27
C MET A 23 -20.79 -3.35 29.77
N ASP A 24 -21.32 -4.29 28.99
CA ASP A 24 -21.39 -5.72 29.34
C ASP A 24 -20.00 -6.24 29.79
N ILE A 25 -18.95 -5.94 29.01
CA ILE A 25 -17.58 -6.39 29.26
C ILE A 25 -16.97 -5.64 30.46
N TYR A 26 -17.18 -4.32 30.55
CA TYR A 26 -16.65 -3.50 31.65
C TYR A 26 -17.17 -3.97 33.01
N GLU A 27 -18.46 -4.29 33.10
CA GLU A 27 -19.10 -4.82 34.31
C GLU A 27 -18.66 -6.27 34.60
N ALA A 28 -18.67 -7.15 33.59
CA ALA A 28 -18.28 -8.55 33.75
C ALA A 28 -16.81 -8.75 34.17
N GLU A 29 -15.89 -7.95 33.64
CA GLU A 29 -14.47 -7.94 34.03
C GLU A 29 -14.20 -7.13 35.31
N SER A 30 -15.16 -6.33 35.79
CA SER A 30 -14.92 -5.31 36.83
C SER A 30 -13.73 -4.41 36.50
N SER A 31 -13.67 -3.95 35.25
CA SER A 31 -12.51 -3.26 34.67
C SER A 31 -12.12 -1.98 35.40
N ALA A 32 -10.81 -1.74 35.57
CA ALA A 32 -10.27 -0.57 36.26
C ALA A 32 -10.42 0.77 35.50
N GLY A 33 -10.78 0.70 34.22
CA GLY A 33 -11.05 1.81 33.31
C GLY A 33 -10.93 1.40 31.84
N VAL A 34 -11.23 2.31 30.91
CA VAL A 34 -11.22 2.07 29.46
C VAL A 34 -10.37 3.11 28.73
N ILE A 35 -9.53 2.67 27.79
CA ILE A 35 -8.83 3.55 26.83
C ILE A 35 -9.65 3.59 25.54
N ILE A 36 -10.04 4.80 25.12
CA ILE A 36 -10.85 5.02 23.89
C ILE A 36 -10.08 5.71 22.77
N SER A 37 -8.96 6.37 23.09
CA SER A 37 -8.21 7.24 22.17
C SER A 37 -7.40 6.53 21.09
N MET A 38 -7.36 5.20 21.07
CA MET A 38 -6.51 4.40 20.18
C MET A 38 -7.27 3.70 19.04
N GLY A 39 -8.60 3.53 19.15
CA GLY A 39 -9.41 2.77 18.18
C GLY A 39 -10.09 3.60 17.09
N GLY A 40 -9.63 4.82 16.85
CA GLY A 40 -10.23 5.74 15.87
C GLY A 40 -11.58 6.29 16.30
N GLN A 41 -12.49 6.53 15.33
CA GLN A 41 -13.72 7.28 15.60
C GLN A 41 -14.81 6.47 16.34
N ALA A 42 -14.87 5.14 16.15
CA ALA A 42 -15.89 4.29 16.76
C ALA A 42 -15.91 4.36 18.32
N PRO A 43 -14.78 4.22 19.03
CA PRO A 43 -14.76 4.40 20.49
C PRO A 43 -14.95 5.86 20.93
N ASN A 44 -14.47 6.86 20.15
CA ASN A 44 -14.71 8.28 20.47
C ASN A 44 -16.21 8.63 20.45
N ASN A 45 -16.96 8.12 19.47
CA ASN A 45 -18.40 8.36 19.34
C ASN A 45 -19.21 7.87 20.57
N ILE A 46 -18.73 6.87 21.31
CA ILE A 46 -19.39 6.36 22.53
C ILE A 46 -18.84 6.96 23.83
N ALA A 47 -17.81 7.81 23.77
CA ALA A 47 -17.13 8.39 24.95
C ALA A 47 -18.11 9.08 25.93
N MET A 48 -18.98 9.95 25.42
CA MET A 48 -20.00 10.63 26.22
C MET A 48 -21.08 9.68 26.74
N GLY A 49 -21.34 8.56 26.06
CA GLY A 49 -22.25 7.51 26.53
C GLY A 49 -21.67 6.75 27.72
N LEU A 50 -20.41 6.33 27.61
CA LEU A 50 -19.65 5.67 28.68
C LEU A 50 -19.51 6.60 29.90
N HIS A 51 -19.17 7.88 29.69
CA HIS A 51 -19.09 8.89 30.74
C HIS A 51 -20.39 9.03 31.54
N ARG A 52 -21.54 9.15 30.85
CA ARG A 52 -22.86 9.27 31.51
C ARG A 52 -23.22 8.04 32.35
N ASN A 53 -22.71 6.87 31.98
CA ASN A 53 -22.82 5.62 32.73
C ASN A 53 -21.70 5.44 33.79
N LYS A 54 -20.91 6.49 34.06
CA LYS A 54 -19.84 6.54 35.09
C LYS A 54 -18.69 5.55 34.86
N VAL A 55 -18.49 5.10 33.63
CA VAL A 55 -17.29 4.33 33.25
C VAL A 55 -16.07 5.22 33.41
N LYS A 56 -15.03 4.70 34.07
CA LYS A 56 -13.76 5.42 34.20
C LYS A 56 -13.00 5.35 32.88
N ILE A 57 -12.83 6.49 32.23
CA ILE A 57 -12.05 6.60 31.00
C ILE A 57 -10.64 7.09 31.35
N PHE A 58 -9.62 6.44 30.78
CA PHE A 58 -8.22 6.84 30.93
C PHE A 58 -7.83 7.87 29.86
N GLY A 59 -6.97 8.82 30.25
CA GLY A 59 -6.54 9.91 29.39
C GLY A 59 -7.47 11.12 29.40
N THR A 60 -7.63 11.75 28.24
CA THR A 60 -8.38 13.00 28.09
C THR A 60 -9.87 12.79 28.35
N SER A 61 -10.50 13.73 29.07
CA SER A 61 -11.89 13.57 29.47
C SER A 61 -12.85 13.63 28.25
N PRO A 62 -13.97 12.88 28.27
CA PRO A 62 -14.97 12.89 27.19
C PRO A 62 -15.55 14.28 26.88
N GLU A 63 -15.63 15.17 27.86
CA GLU A 63 -16.07 16.56 27.68
C GLU A 63 -15.04 17.39 26.91
N ASN A 64 -13.75 17.11 27.09
CA ASN A 64 -12.68 17.75 26.35
C ASN A 64 -12.56 17.18 24.93
N ILE A 65 -12.82 15.88 24.74
CA ILE A 65 -12.96 15.25 23.41
C ILE A 65 -14.12 15.92 22.64
N ASP A 66 -15.31 16.01 23.24
CA ASP A 66 -16.45 16.74 22.68
C ASP A 66 -16.17 18.24 22.52
N GLY A 67 -15.34 18.84 23.37
CA GLY A 67 -14.84 20.21 23.23
C GLY A 67 -14.02 20.45 21.96
N ALA A 68 -13.32 19.43 21.44
CA ALA A 68 -12.53 19.48 20.22
C ALA A 68 -13.31 19.04 18.97
N GLU A 69 -14.07 17.94 19.05
CA GLU A 69 -14.86 17.44 17.92
C GLU A 69 -16.07 18.33 17.60
N ASN A 70 -16.65 19.01 18.60
CA ASN A 70 -17.75 19.95 18.37
C ASN A 70 -17.23 21.29 17.82
N ARG A 71 -17.46 21.53 16.52
CA ARG A 71 -16.99 22.72 15.79
C ARG A 71 -17.30 24.06 16.49
N TYR A 72 -18.45 24.22 17.14
CA TYR A 72 -18.78 25.45 17.87
C TYR A 72 -17.95 25.63 19.15
N LYS A 73 -17.76 24.55 19.92
CA LYS A 73 -16.96 24.58 21.15
C LYS A 73 -15.51 24.84 20.81
N PHE A 74 -14.99 24.11 19.84
CA PHE A 74 -13.62 24.23 19.36
C PHE A 74 -13.32 25.63 18.81
N SER A 75 -14.19 26.16 17.92
CA SER A 75 -14.03 27.52 17.38
C SER A 75 -13.97 28.58 18.49
N ARG A 76 -14.92 28.55 19.45
CA ARG A 76 -14.92 29.50 20.56
C ARG A 76 -13.70 29.38 21.46
N MET A 77 -13.19 28.17 21.64
CA MET A 77 -11.95 27.94 22.38
C MET A 77 -10.75 28.55 21.64
N LEU A 78 -10.63 28.33 20.32
CA LEU A 78 -9.58 28.94 19.51
C LEU A 78 -9.61 30.47 19.58
N ASP A 79 -10.80 31.07 19.47
CA ASP A 79 -10.99 32.52 19.58
C ASP A 79 -10.56 33.05 20.98
N GLN A 80 -10.86 32.30 22.06
CA GLN A 80 -10.47 32.65 23.43
C GLN A 80 -8.95 32.58 23.68
N ILE A 81 -8.24 31.65 23.03
CA ILE A 81 -6.79 31.49 23.14
C ILE A 81 -6.01 32.25 22.05
N GLY A 82 -6.70 33.00 21.19
CA GLY A 82 -6.09 33.85 20.16
C GLY A 82 -5.49 33.09 18.98
N ILE A 83 -5.99 31.88 18.68
CA ILE A 83 -5.52 31.05 17.56
C ILE A 83 -6.48 31.18 16.37
N ASP A 84 -5.90 31.46 15.21
CA ASP A 84 -6.62 31.76 13.97
C ASP A 84 -7.17 30.48 13.29
N GLN A 85 -8.30 30.62 12.62
CA GLN A 85 -9.05 29.57 11.94
C GLN A 85 -9.72 30.12 10.66
N PRO A 86 -10.01 29.29 9.64
CA PRO A 86 -10.77 29.74 8.48
C PRO A 86 -12.16 30.24 8.91
N GLN A 87 -12.57 31.40 8.38
CA GLN A 87 -13.93 31.91 8.56
C GLN A 87 -14.94 30.83 8.19
N TRP A 88 -15.87 30.54 9.10
CA TRP A 88 -16.86 29.49 8.94
C TRP A 88 -18.20 29.88 9.56
N ARG A 89 -19.29 29.31 9.04
CA ARG A 89 -20.63 29.48 9.61
C ARG A 89 -21.43 28.20 9.38
N GLU A 90 -22.14 27.75 10.42
CA GLU A 90 -23.19 26.75 10.27
C GLU A 90 -24.50 27.43 9.87
N LEU A 91 -25.19 26.84 8.90
CA LEU A 91 -26.23 27.50 8.10
C LEU A 91 -27.36 26.51 7.82
N THR A 92 -28.60 26.89 8.17
CA THR A 92 -29.81 26.10 7.87
C THR A 92 -30.57 26.63 6.65
N GLN A 93 -30.48 27.94 6.35
CA GLN A 93 -31.19 28.56 5.24
C GLN A 93 -30.25 28.88 4.06
N TYR A 94 -30.75 28.65 2.84
CA TYR A 94 -30.02 28.97 1.61
C TYR A 94 -29.59 30.45 1.52
N LYS A 95 -30.48 31.37 1.93
CA LYS A 95 -30.21 32.82 1.86
C LYS A 95 -29.06 33.24 2.78
N ASP A 96 -28.97 32.65 3.96
CA ASP A 96 -27.90 32.91 4.91
C ASP A 96 -26.56 32.33 4.41
N ALA A 97 -26.61 31.23 3.65
CA ALA A 97 -25.44 30.64 2.99
C ALA A 97 -24.94 31.50 1.82
N GLU A 98 -25.85 32.02 1.00
CA GLU A 98 -25.54 32.96 -0.08
C GLU A 98 -24.88 34.23 0.48
N THR A 99 -25.50 34.85 1.49
CA THR A 99 -24.96 36.04 2.19
C THR A 99 -23.57 35.79 2.79
N PHE A 100 -23.34 34.61 3.40
CA PHE A 100 -22.02 34.25 3.93
C PHE A 100 -20.96 34.09 2.84
N CYS A 101 -21.32 33.50 1.70
CA CYS A 101 -20.40 33.31 0.57
C CYS A 101 -20.08 34.63 -0.15
N GLU A 102 -20.99 35.61 -0.12
CA GLU A 102 -20.71 36.99 -0.55
C GLU A 102 -19.73 37.70 0.41
N GLU A 103 -19.85 37.47 1.72
CA GLU A 103 -18.99 38.03 2.76
C GLU A 103 -17.55 37.48 2.71
N VAL A 104 -17.37 36.14 2.66
CA VAL A 104 -16.04 35.50 2.69
C VAL A 104 -15.41 35.31 1.29
N GLY A 105 -16.21 35.45 0.24
CA GLY A 105 -15.83 35.24 -1.15
C GLY A 105 -15.58 33.77 -1.53
N PHE A 106 -15.76 33.43 -2.81
CA PHE A 106 -15.42 32.12 -3.36
C PHE A 106 -13.90 31.94 -3.56
N PRO A 107 -13.38 30.69 -3.67
CA PRO A 107 -14.08 29.43 -3.38
C PRO A 107 -14.36 29.23 -1.89
N VAL A 108 -15.33 28.37 -1.58
CA VAL A 108 -15.72 27.94 -0.23
C VAL A 108 -15.81 26.42 -0.14
N LEU A 109 -15.57 25.87 1.04
CA LEU A 109 -15.69 24.45 1.35
C LEU A 109 -17.00 24.20 2.10
N VAL A 110 -17.86 23.38 1.51
CA VAL A 110 -19.18 23.05 2.06
C VAL A 110 -19.16 21.64 2.64
N ARG A 111 -19.55 21.50 3.92
CA ARG A 111 -19.59 20.24 4.68
C ARG A 111 -21.00 20.02 5.26
N PRO A 112 -21.72 18.93 4.93
CA PRO A 112 -23.00 18.63 5.59
C PRO A 112 -22.76 18.18 7.04
N SER A 113 -23.54 18.68 8.01
CA SER A 113 -23.31 18.39 9.45
C SER A 113 -23.54 16.92 9.85
N TYR A 114 -24.28 16.16 9.05
CA TYR A 114 -24.68 14.78 9.34
C TYR A 114 -23.70 13.72 8.81
N VAL A 115 -22.60 14.12 8.18
CA VAL A 115 -21.67 13.18 7.53
C VAL A 115 -20.29 13.22 8.19
N LEU A 116 -19.88 12.05 8.70
CA LEU A 116 -18.56 11.82 9.29
C LEU A 116 -17.48 11.62 8.22
N SER A 117 -16.21 11.86 8.60
CA SER A 117 -15.03 11.58 7.77
C SER A 117 -14.99 12.27 6.40
N GLY A 118 -15.67 13.42 6.28
CA GLY A 118 -15.62 14.29 5.11
C GLY A 118 -16.36 13.80 3.86
N ALA A 119 -17.12 12.70 3.94
CA ALA A 119 -17.94 12.28 2.81
C ALA A 119 -19.00 13.36 2.45
N ALA A 120 -19.29 13.46 1.16
CA ALA A 120 -20.07 14.53 0.52
C ALA A 120 -19.50 15.96 0.64
N MET A 121 -18.31 16.19 1.22
CA MET A 121 -17.67 17.51 1.20
C MET A 121 -17.34 17.97 -0.23
N ASN A 122 -17.46 19.27 -0.49
CA ASN A 122 -17.21 19.80 -1.84
C ASN A 122 -16.65 21.22 -1.83
N VAL A 123 -15.74 21.52 -2.76
CA VAL A 123 -15.23 22.87 -2.99
C VAL A 123 -16.12 23.53 -4.02
N VAL A 124 -16.76 24.61 -3.61
CA VAL A 124 -17.73 25.37 -4.40
C VAL A 124 -17.04 26.64 -4.87
N SER A 125 -17.05 26.90 -6.19
CA SER A 125 -16.31 28.02 -6.81
C SER A 125 -17.18 29.17 -7.30
N THR A 126 -18.49 28.95 -7.46
CA THR A 126 -19.46 29.99 -7.87
C THR A 126 -20.79 29.89 -7.10
N VAL A 127 -21.57 30.97 -7.14
CA VAL A 127 -22.95 31.00 -6.59
C VAL A 127 -23.85 29.93 -7.24
N THR A 128 -23.68 29.70 -8.54
CA THR A 128 -24.42 28.65 -9.27
C THR A 128 -24.09 27.25 -8.74
N ASP A 129 -22.81 26.99 -8.46
CA ASP A 129 -22.35 25.72 -7.89
C ASP A 129 -22.87 25.54 -6.46
N LEU A 130 -22.94 26.62 -5.68
CA LEU A 130 -23.48 26.63 -4.31
C LEU A 130 -24.95 26.23 -4.32
N LYS A 131 -25.74 26.85 -5.20
CA LYS A 131 -27.17 26.53 -5.38
C LYS A 131 -27.38 25.09 -5.83
N SER A 132 -26.60 24.61 -6.79
CA SER A 132 -26.61 23.21 -7.24
C SER A 132 -26.18 22.23 -6.14
N TYR A 133 -25.23 22.61 -5.28
CA TYR A 133 -24.82 21.79 -4.13
C TYR A 133 -25.93 21.72 -3.07
N LEU A 134 -26.40 22.88 -2.58
CA LEU A 134 -27.37 22.96 -1.49
C LEU A 134 -28.72 22.35 -1.88
N GLN A 135 -29.16 22.46 -3.14
CA GLN A 135 -30.35 21.77 -3.63
C GLN A 135 -30.21 20.23 -3.58
N GLN A 136 -29.03 19.69 -3.92
CA GLN A 136 -28.77 18.26 -3.84
C GLN A 136 -28.67 17.80 -2.37
N ALA A 137 -27.94 18.54 -1.52
CA ALA A 137 -27.81 18.24 -0.09
C ALA A 137 -29.17 18.26 0.64
N ALA A 138 -30.01 19.28 0.41
CA ALA A 138 -31.36 19.39 0.99
C ALA A 138 -32.34 18.31 0.49
N THR A 139 -31.99 17.57 -0.57
CA THR A 139 -32.73 16.39 -1.03
C THR A 139 -32.31 15.12 -0.26
N MET A 140 -31.14 15.11 0.38
CA MET A 140 -30.61 13.97 1.13
C MET A 140 -30.90 14.04 2.64
N SER A 141 -31.02 15.23 3.22
CA SER A 141 -31.67 15.47 4.52
C SER A 141 -32.24 16.90 4.58
N ARG A 142 -33.42 17.07 5.20
CA ARG A 142 -34.06 18.38 5.40
C ARG A 142 -33.81 18.99 6.79
N ASP A 143 -33.39 18.16 7.75
CA ASP A 143 -33.41 18.51 9.18
C ASP A 143 -32.01 18.77 9.76
N HIS A 144 -31.00 18.91 8.90
CA HIS A 144 -29.59 19.04 9.31
C HIS A 144 -28.92 20.27 8.68
N PRO A 145 -28.23 21.10 9.48
CA PRO A 145 -27.54 22.27 8.96
C PRO A 145 -26.33 21.92 8.08
N VAL A 146 -25.82 22.90 7.35
CA VAL A 146 -24.61 22.80 6.52
C VAL A 146 -23.56 23.75 7.07
N VAL A 147 -22.33 23.26 7.24
CA VAL A 147 -21.18 24.07 7.63
C VAL A 147 -20.46 24.56 6.38
N ILE A 148 -20.38 25.87 6.19
CA ILE A 148 -19.60 26.49 5.11
C ILE A 148 -18.37 27.13 5.73
N SER A 149 -17.22 26.97 5.08
CA SER A 149 -15.94 27.54 5.50
C SER A 149 -15.17 28.11 4.31
N LYS A 150 -14.36 29.14 4.53
CA LYS A 150 -13.53 29.72 3.47
C LYS A 150 -12.49 28.70 2.99
N PHE A 151 -12.47 28.41 1.69
CA PHE A 151 -11.42 27.59 1.09
C PHE A 151 -10.24 28.51 0.71
N ILE A 152 -9.06 28.22 1.26
CA ILE A 152 -7.83 28.98 0.99
C ILE A 152 -7.02 28.25 -0.07
N GLU A 153 -7.16 28.68 -1.33
CA GLU A 153 -6.35 28.17 -2.44
C GLU A 153 -4.84 28.36 -2.14
N GLU A 154 -4.03 27.37 -2.49
CA GLU A 154 -2.55 27.41 -2.37
C GLU A 154 -2.00 27.58 -0.95
N ALA A 155 -2.76 27.20 0.08
CA ALA A 155 -2.20 26.92 1.39
C ALA A 155 -1.54 25.53 1.40
N LYS A 156 -0.42 25.38 2.12
CA LYS A 156 0.17 24.08 2.41
C LYS A 156 -0.54 23.48 3.63
N GLU A 157 -0.89 22.20 3.57
CA GLU A 157 -1.49 21.48 4.70
C GLU A 157 -0.39 20.80 5.53
N ILE A 158 -0.57 20.77 6.84
CA ILE A 158 0.44 20.34 7.81
C ILE A 158 -0.27 19.52 8.88
N ASP A 159 0.22 18.31 9.11
CA ASP A 159 -0.31 17.38 10.11
C ASP A 159 0.61 17.39 11.34
N VAL A 160 0.04 17.49 12.54
CA VAL A 160 0.80 17.56 13.79
C VAL A 160 0.31 16.52 14.76
N ASP A 161 1.09 15.46 14.93
CA ASP A 161 0.85 14.44 15.94
C ASP A 161 1.53 14.81 17.25
N ALA A 162 0.80 14.75 18.35
CA ALA A 162 1.27 15.22 19.64
C ALA A 162 0.80 14.33 20.81
N VAL A 163 1.59 14.35 21.88
CA VAL A 163 1.27 13.70 23.16
C VAL A 163 1.40 14.74 24.27
N ALA A 164 0.40 14.77 25.16
CA ALA A 164 0.38 15.66 26.31
C ALA A 164 0.03 14.92 27.61
N LEU A 165 0.31 15.56 28.73
CA LEU A 165 -0.09 15.14 30.08
C LEU A 165 -0.58 16.38 30.83
N ASP A 166 -1.82 16.36 31.30
CA ASP A 166 -2.52 17.46 31.97
C ASP A 166 -2.46 18.77 31.16
N GLY A 167 -2.53 18.64 29.83
CA GLY A 167 -2.43 19.74 28.86
C GLY A 167 -1.01 20.25 28.60
N LYS A 168 0.01 19.72 29.28
CA LYS A 168 1.41 20.04 28.98
C LYS A 168 1.92 19.14 27.84
N LEU A 169 2.41 19.76 26.77
CA LEU A 169 3.03 19.07 25.64
C LEU A 169 4.27 18.26 26.09
N ILE A 170 4.31 16.97 25.76
CA ILE A 170 5.43 16.04 26.01
C ILE A 170 6.21 15.76 24.72
N MET A 171 5.51 15.63 23.59
CA MET A 171 6.06 15.29 22.28
C MET A 171 5.18 15.91 21.19
N HIS A 172 5.80 16.35 20.09
CA HIS A 172 5.11 16.71 18.85
C HIS A 172 5.96 16.39 17.62
N CYS A 173 5.31 15.98 16.54
CA CYS A 173 5.88 15.72 15.22
C CYS A 173 5.13 16.58 14.19
N VAL A 174 5.83 17.46 13.49
CA VAL A 174 5.24 18.31 12.43
C VAL A 174 5.55 17.71 11.06
N SER A 175 4.55 17.10 10.41
CA SER A 175 4.67 16.56 9.04
C SER A 175 4.07 17.53 8.03
N GLU A 176 4.78 17.80 6.92
CA GLU A 176 4.22 18.61 5.83
C GLU A 176 3.57 17.74 4.75
N HIS A 177 2.47 18.19 4.16
CA HIS A 177 1.89 17.56 2.98
C HIS A 177 2.64 18.02 1.71
N VAL A 178 2.81 17.13 0.73
CA VAL A 178 3.31 17.51 -0.61
C VAL A 178 2.22 18.22 -1.40
N GLU A 179 0.99 17.71 -1.32
CA GLU A 179 -0.21 18.29 -1.90
C GLU A 179 -0.64 19.56 -1.15
N ASN A 180 -1.21 20.53 -1.89
CA ASN A 180 -1.84 21.70 -1.28
C ASN A 180 -3.14 21.30 -0.53
N ALA A 181 -3.54 22.13 0.44
CA ALA A 181 -4.76 21.95 1.20
C ALA A 181 -6.00 21.77 0.30
N GLY A 182 -6.84 20.79 0.64
CA GLY A 182 -8.00 20.38 -0.17
C GLY A 182 -7.86 19.02 -0.87
N VAL A 183 -6.68 18.40 -0.82
CA VAL A 183 -6.57 16.92 -0.83
C VAL A 183 -6.72 16.47 0.62
N HIS A 184 -7.57 15.47 0.86
CA HIS A 184 -7.81 14.93 2.21
C HIS A 184 -6.51 14.36 2.80
N SER A 185 -6.22 14.60 4.08
CA SER A 185 -4.98 14.17 4.76
C SER A 185 -4.68 12.67 4.69
N GLY A 186 -5.71 11.81 4.53
CA GLY A 186 -5.54 10.37 4.30
C GLY A 186 -5.16 9.96 2.87
N ASP A 187 -5.25 10.88 1.92
CA ASP A 187 -4.86 10.74 0.51
C ASP A 187 -3.64 11.63 0.17
N ALA A 188 -3.07 12.32 1.16
CA ALA A 188 -1.90 13.18 1.00
C ALA A 188 -0.59 12.42 1.27
N THR A 189 0.46 12.84 0.57
CA THR A 189 1.83 12.43 0.79
C THR A 189 2.43 13.25 1.93
N LEU A 190 2.91 12.60 2.99
CA LEU A 190 3.51 13.28 4.16
C LEU A 190 5.04 13.21 4.11
N VAL A 191 5.71 14.29 4.53
CA VAL A 191 7.17 14.38 4.68
C VAL A 191 7.51 14.76 6.13
N GLN A 192 8.38 13.97 6.77
CA GLN A 192 8.79 14.12 8.16
C GLN A 192 10.32 13.94 8.29
N PRO A 193 11.09 14.87 8.89
CA PRO A 193 10.70 16.23 9.30
C PRO A 193 10.39 17.11 8.07
N PRO A 194 9.75 18.29 8.25
CA PRO A 194 9.30 19.09 7.13
C PRO A 194 10.48 19.81 6.47
N GLN A 195 10.50 19.86 5.14
CA GLN A 195 11.63 20.33 4.34
C GLN A 195 11.40 21.71 3.71
N ASP A 196 10.16 22.07 3.36
CA ASP A 196 9.85 23.38 2.72
C ASP A 196 9.16 24.39 3.65
N LEU A 197 8.99 24.06 4.94
CA LEU A 197 8.41 24.98 5.92
C LEU A 197 9.45 25.93 6.53
N ASP A 198 9.11 27.22 6.60
CA ASP A 198 9.92 28.22 7.30
C ASP A 198 10.05 27.86 8.80
N PRO A 199 11.26 27.91 9.40
CA PRO A 199 11.45 27.61 10.82
C PRO A 199 10.62 28.46 11.80
N VAL A 200 10.24 29.69 11.43
CA VAL A 200 9.30 30.53 12.19
C VAL A 200 7.90 29.91 12.18
N THR A 201 7.45 29.43 11.02
CA THR A 201 6.15 28.76 10.85
C THR A 201 6.09 27.46 11.65
N VAL A 202 7.15 26.65 11.63
CA VAL A 202 7.25 25.44 12.47
C VAL A 202 7.17 25.77 13.96
N ARG A 203 7.83 26.84 14.43
CA ARG A 203 7.73 27.28 15.84
C ARG A 203 6.31 27.72 16.23
N LYS A 204 5.65 28.56 15.40
CA LYS A 204 4.25 28.99 15.63
C LYS A 204 3.31 27.79 15.74
N ILE A 205 3.54 26.74 14.94
CA ILE A 205 2.75 25.51 14.96
C ILE A 205 2.95 24.75 16.28
N GLY A 206 4.18 24.62 16.76
CA GLY A 206 4.47 24.03 18.07
C GLY A 206 3.85 24.81 19.23
N GLU A 207 3.92 26.15 19.20
CA GLU A 207 3.30 27.05 20.18
C GLU A 207 1.76 26.91 20.20
N ALA A 208 1.13 26.94 19.02
CA ALA A 208 -0.32 26.74 18.88
C ALA A 208 -0.75 25.33 19.33
N THR A 209 0.03 24.30 19.00
CA THR A 209 -0.23 22.91 19.42
C THR A 209 -0.18 22.73 20.94
N ALA A 210 0.79 23.38 21.60
CA ALA A 210 0.89 23.38 23.06
C ALA A 210 -0.29 24.13 23.71
N ALA A 211 -0.66 25.30 23.16
CA ALA A 211 -1.79 26.09 23.68
C ALA A 211 -3.15 25.37 23.52
N ILE A 212 -3.39 24.69 22.39
CA ILE A 212 -4.59 23.87 22.17
C ILE A 212 -4.61 22.66 23.12
N GLY A 213 -3.48 21.96 23.28
CA GLY A 213 -3.34 20.86 24.24
C GLY A 213 -3.63 21.31 25.67
N GLN A 214 -3.18 22.50 26.06
CA GLN A 214 -3.42 23.09 27.37
C GLN A 214 -4.90 23.47 27.57
N ALA A 215 -5.53 24.11 26.58
CA ALA A 215 -6.93 24.53 26.64
C ALA A 215 -7.88 23.32 26.76
N LEU A 216 -7.60 22.25 26.01
CA LEU A 216 -8.32 20.97 26.05
C LEU A 216 -7.87 20.05 27.20
N ARG A 217 -6.89 20.45 28.03
CA ARG A 217 -6.29 19.65 29.11
C ARG A 217 -6.00 18.21 28.66
N VAL A 218 -5.32 18.06 27.52
CA VAL A 218 -5.08 16.75 26.90
C VAL A 218 -4.14 15.91 27.76
N THR A 219 -4.54 14.68 28.00
CA THR A 219 -3.70 13.60 28.55
C THR A 219 -3.78 12.40 27.61
N GLY A 220 -2.67 12.02 27.01
CA GLY A 220 -2.60 11.03 25.93
C GLY A 220 -2.41 11.64 24.53
N PRO A 221 -2.86 10.97 23.46
CA PRO A 221 -2.57 11.35 22.08
C PRO A 221 -3.59 12.35 21.53
N TYR A 222 -3.12 13.28 20.70
CA TYR A 222 -3.96 14.17 19.90
C TYR A 222 -3.25 14.54 18.60
N ASN A 223 -4.04 15.01 17.63
CA ASN A 223 -3.60 15.38 16.30
C ASN A 223 -4.24 16.72 15.91
N ILE A 224 -3.49 17.61 15.26
CA ILE A 224 -3.99 18.90 14.77
C ILE A 224 -3.58 19.10 13.32
N GLN A 225 -4.54 19.42 12.47
CA GLN A 225 -4.29 19.82 11.09
C GLN A 225 -4.25 21.34 10.99
N PHE A 226 -3.18 21.87 10.42
CA PHE A 226 -2.99 23.29 10.14
C PHE A 226 -2.93 23.53 8.63
N MET A 227 -3.33 24.73 8.21
CA MET A 227 -2.96 25.29 6.92
C MET A 227 -1.97 26.44 7.12
N ALA A 228 -0.94 26.50 6.27
CA ALA A 228 0.04 27.58 6.26
C ALA A 228 0.07 28.29 4.90
N LYS A 229 0.09 29.62 4.92
CA LYS A 229 0.29 30.47 3.74
C LYS A 229 0.96 31.76 4.17
N ASN A 230 2.01 32.19 3.45
CA ASN A 230 2.74 33.44 3.74
C ASN A 230 3.21 33.58 5.21
N ASN A 231 3.62 32.49 5.86
CA ASN A 231 3.98 32.40 7.29
C ASN A 231 2.84 32.76 8.29
N GLU A 232 1.60 32.86 7.82
CA GLU A 232 0.39 32.77 8.63
C GLU A 232 -0.05 31.30 8.76
N ILE A 233 -0.58 30.94 9.92
CA ILE A 233 -1.12 29.60 10.20
C ILE A 233 -2.58 29.71 10.63
N LYS A 234 -3.40 28.77 10.19
CA LYS A 234 -4.80 28.63 10.65
C LYS A 234 -5.10 27.17 10.95
N VAL A 235 -5.88 26.91 12.00
CA VAL A 235 -6.27 25.55 12.40
C VAL A 235 -7.45 25.07 11.54
N ILE A 236 -7.37 23.83 11.05
CA ILE A 236 -8.45 23.16 10.31
C ILE A 236 -9.39 22.43 11.29
N GLU A 237 -8.80 21.55 12.10
CA GLU A 237 -9.45 20.70 13.11
C GLU A 237 -8.44 20.14 14.12
N CYS A 238 -8.93 19.66 15.27
CA CYS A 238 -8.16 18.92 16.26
C CYS A 238 -8.87 17.61 16.60
N ASN A 239 -8.15 16.50 16.47
CA ASN A 239 -8.60 15.15 16.78
C ASN A 239 -7.98 14.71 18.11
N VAL A 240 -8.74 14.66 19.20
CA VAL A 240 -8.25 14.25 20.53
C VAL A 240 -8.23 12.72 20.66
N ARG A 241 -7.40 12.10 19.81
CA ARG A 241 -7.14 10.66 19.70
C ARG A 241 -5.88 10.45 18.86
N ALA A 242 -5.36 9.22 18.83
CA ALA A 242 -4.33 8.84 17.87
C ALA A 242 -4.86 9.02 16.42
N ALA A 243 -4.01 9.57 15.56
CA ALA A 243 -4.26 9.69 14.12
C ALA A 243 -3.55 8.57 13.34
N ARG A 244 -3.93 8.39 12.07
CA ARG A 244 -3.34 7.38 11.17
C ARG A 244 -1.84 7.59 10.89
N SER A 245 -1.32 8.77 11.20
CA SER A 245 0.07 9.20 11.06
C SER A 245 0.95 8.79 12.25
N PHE A 246 0.37 8.47 13.43
CA PHE A 246 1.12 8.08 14.64
C PHE A 246 2.13 6.94 14.40
N PRO A 247 1.78 5.83 13.70
CA PRO A 247 2.76 4.78 13.38
C PRO A 247 3.91 5.29 12.52
N PHE A 248 3.61 6.09 11.49
CA PHE A 248 4.61 6.69 10.60
C PHE A 248 5.57 7.60 11.37
N VAL A 249 5.07 8.60 12.11
CA VAL A 249 5.94 9.52 12.86
C VAL A 249 6.70 8.80 13.99
N SER A 250 6.15 7.74 14.57
CA SER A 250 6.84 6.92 15.58
C SER A 250 8.04 6.19 14.98
N LYS A 251 7.88 5.59 13.79
CA LYS A 251 8.99 4.96 13.07
C LYS A 251 10.02 6.00 12.61
N VAL A 252 9.60 7.14 12.06
CA VAL A 252 10.53 8.21 11.62
C VAL A 252 11.32 8.84 12.77
N THR A 253 10.74 8.97 13.97
CA THR A 253 11.45 9.57 15.12
C THR A 253 12.21 8.57 15.98
N GLY A 254 11.97 7.26 15.82
CA GLY A 254 12.49 6.23 16.71
C GLY A 254 11.87 6.25 18.11
N VAL A 255 10.71 6.91 18.29
CA VAL A 255 10.00 7.06 19.56
C VAL A 255 8.59 6.51 19.39
N ASP A 256 8.17 5.57 20.22
CA ASP A 256 6.79 5.09 20.17
C ASP A 256 5.84 6.10 20.85
N LEU A 257 5.12 6.88 20.03
CA LEU A 257 4.15 7.86 20.54
C LEU A 257 2.92 7.18 21.17
N ILE A 258 2.59 5.94 20.79
CA ILE A 258 1.45 5.19 21.36
C ILE A 258 1.82 4.67 22.74
N GLU A 259 3.03 4.13 22.92
CA GLU A 259 3.57 3.74 24.22
C GLU A 259 3.69 4.96 25.15
N MET A 260 4.26 6.06 24.65
CA MET A 260 4.39 7.33 25.39
C MET A 260 3.02 7.86 25.84
N ALA A 261 2.04 7.89 24.93
CA ALA A 261 0.69 8.34 25.24
C ALA A 261 -0.02 7.39 26.22
N THR A 262 0.17 6.07 26.09
CA THR A 262 -0.41 5.08 27.00
C THR A 262 0.14 5.23 28.41
N LYS A 263 1.47 5.37 28.56
CA LYS A 263 2.12 5.69 29.84
C LYS A 263 1.56 6.98 30.47
N ALA A 264 1.39 8.05 29.68
CA ALA A 264 0.79 9.29 30.15
C ALA A 264 -0.66 9.11 30.63
N MET A 265 -1.51 8.39 29.88
CA MET A 265 -2.90 8.10 30.26
C MET A 265 -3.02 7.21 31.51
N MET A 266 -2.03 6.36 31.78
CA MET A 266 -1.96 5.49 32.95
C MET A 266 -1.27 6.14 34.17
N GLY A 267 -0.71 7.35 34.03
CA GLY A 267 0.06 8.02 35.09
C GLY A 267 1.43 7.38 35.36
N LEU A 268 1.97 6.62 34.40
CA LEU A 268 3.32 6.05 34.47
C LEU A 268 4.38 7.11 34.11
N PRO A 269 5.64 6.96 34.56
CA PRO A 269 6.71 7.90 34.20
C PRO A 269 6.92 7.99 32.68
N VAL A 270 7.00 9.22 32.17
CA VAL A 270 7.25 9.52 30.74
C VAL A 270 8.40 10.52 30.61
N THR A 271 9.34 10.22 29.72
CA THR A 271 10.40 11.14 29.31
C THR A 271 9.92 11.99 28.14
N ALA A 272 9.99 13.31 28.26
CA ALA A 272 9.58 14.24 27.20
C ALA A 272 10.64 14.36 26.09
N TYR A 273 10.18 14.60 24.86
CA TYR A 273 11.00 14.75 23.65
C TYR A 273 11.04 16.24 23.22
N PRO A 274 12.12 16.75 22.60
CA PRO A 274 13.33 16.07 22.13
C PRO A 274 14.42 15.88 23.19
N ASN A 275 15.09 14.72 23.11
CA ASN A 275 16.43 14.55 23.67
C ASN A 275 17.40 15.49 22.93
N ARG A 276 18.12 16.35 23.67
CA ARG A 276 18.88 17.51 23.13
C ARG A 276 20.05 17.18 22.16
N GLY A 277 20.30 15.91 21.86
CA GLY A 277 21.36 15.48 20.93
C GLY A 277 20.88 14.76 19.66
N GLN A 278 19.57 14.48 19.51
CA GLN A 278 19.07 13.59 18.45
C GLN A 278 18.48 14.39 17.28
N ARG A 279 19.31 14.69 16.28
CA ARG A 279 18.87 15.20 14.97
C ARG A 279 18.78 14.02 14.00
N LEU A 280 17.62 13.86 13.34
CA LEU A 280 17.46 12.86 12.28
C LEU A 280 18.39 13.20 11.10
N SER A 281 19.16 12.20 10.64
CA SER A 281 20.04 12.27 9.47
C SER A 281 19.32 11.87 8.17
N TYR A 282 18.07 11.43 8.26
CA TYR A 282 17.23 10.95 7.17
C TYR A 282 15.87 11.64 7.19
N VAL A 283 15.11 11.46 6.11
CA VAL A 283 13.73 11.92 5.94
C VAL A 283 12.83 10.70 5.73
N GLY A 284 11.70 10.66 6.42
CA GLY A 284 10.61 9.74 6.13
C GLY A 284 9.60 10.37 5.19
N VAL A 285 9.15 9.60 4.19
CA VAL A 285 8.04 9.97 3.31
C VAL A 285 6.97 8.88 3.32
N LYS A 286 5.72 9.27 3.52
CA LYS A 286 4.55 8.40 3.46
C LYS A 286 3.71 8.74 2.24
N VAL A 287 3.43 7.72 1.42
CA VAL A 287 2.62 7.80 0.19
C VAL A 287 1.35 6.95 0.35
N PRO A 288 0.17 7.42 -0.06
CA PRO A 288 -1.08 6.65 -0.03
C PRO A 288 -1.11 5.51 -1.07
N GLN A 289 -1.65 4.35 -0.67
CA GLN A 289 -1.95 3.23 -1.57
C GLN A 289 -3.41 3.27 -2.03
N PHE A 290 -3.64 3.31 -3.34
CA PHE A 290 -4.98 3.32 -3.92
C PHE A 290 -5.40 1.97 -4.51
N SER A 291 -6.69 1.65 -4.41
CA SER A 291 -7.30 0.45 -5.00
C SER A 291 -8.09 0.75 -6.29
N PHE A 292 -7.73 1.80 -7.05
CA PHE A 292 -8.48 2.23 -8.24
C PHE A 292 -8.57 1.15 -9.34
N SER A 293 -7.61 0.22 -9.44
CA SER A 293 -7.67 -0.93 -10.34
C SER A 293 -8.79 -1.93 -10.01
N ARG A 294 -9.22 -1.99 -8.76
CA ARG A 294 -10.33 -2.85 -8.29
C ARG A 294 -11.69 -2.14 -8.32
N LEU A 295 -11.70 -0.81 -8.46
CA LEU A 295 -12.89 0.04 -8.41
C LEU A 295 -13.26 0.56 -9.80
N GLN A 296 -13.89 -0.31 -10.61
CA GLN A 296 -14.44 0.09 -11.91
C GLN A 296 -15.47 1.22 -11.74
N GLY A 297 -15.37 2.25 -12.58
CA GLY A 297 -16.22 3.44 -12.53
C GLY A 297 -15.74 4.55 -11.57
N ALA A 298 -14.71 4.32 -10.76
CA ALA A 298 -14.09 5.36 -9.95
C ALA A 298 -13.08 6.19 -10.77
N ASP A 299 -13.17 7.51 -10.66
CA ASP A 299 -12.18 8.45 -11.22
C ASP A 299 -10.95 8.54 -10.30
N PRO A 300 -9.74 8.20 -10.78
CA PRO A 300 -8.51 8.28 -9.98
C PRO A 300 -8.00 9.74 -9.86
N ILE A 301 -8.82 10.62 -9.29
CA ILE A 301 -8.46 11.97 -8.84
C ILE A 301 -8.60 12.06 -7.32
N LEU A 302 -7.64 12.73 -6.68
CA LEU A 302 -7.65 13.10 -5.26
C LEU A 302 -8.53 14.34 -4.99
N GLY A 303 -9.12 14.42 -3.80
CA GLY A 303 -9.91 15.58 -3.40
C GLY A 303 -10.16 15.60 -1.89
N VAL A 304 -11.17 16.35 -1.45
CA VAL A 304 -11.51 16.55 -0.03
C VAL A 304 -12.08 15.31 0.68
N GLU A 305 -12.27 14.20 -0.03
CA GLU A 305 -12.72 12.90 0.48
C GLU A 305 -11.59 11.86 0.34
N MET A 306 -11.40 11.03 1.36
CA MET A 306 -10.45 9.90 1.32
C MET A 306 -10.88 8.84 0.29
N ALA A 307 -9.95 8.42 -0.56
CA ALA A 307 -10.10 7.31 -1.51
C ALA A 307 -8.97 6.26 -1.38
N SER A 308 -7.91 6.54 -0.61
CA SER A 308 -6.85 5.57 -0.32
C SER A 308 -7.36 4.41 0.53
N THR A 309 -6.69 3.25 0.41
CA THR A 309 -7.02 2.01 1.11
C THR A 309 -5.90 1.51 2.02
N GLY A 310 -4.76 2.18 2.00
CA GLY A 310 -3.55 1.85 2.76
C GLY A 310 -2.48 2.91 2.51
N GLU A 311 -1.27 2.64 2.94
CA GLU A 311 -0.14 3.56 2.89
C GLU A 311 1.18 2.80 2.81
N VAL A 312 2.19 3.45 2.25
CA VAL A 312 3.57 2.99 2.20
C VAL A 312 4.43 4.09 2.81
N ALA A 313 5.32 3.74 3.73
CA ALA A 313 6.32 4.65 4.27
C ALA A 313 7.71 4.15 3.88
N ALA A 314 8.58 5.07 3.46
CA ALA A 314 9.98 4.79 3.20
C ALA A 314 10.86 5.89 3.80
N PHE A 315 12.10 5.52 4.10
CA PHE A 315 13.15 6.45 4.51
C PHE A 315 14.06 6.76 3.33
N GLY A 316 14.90 7.78 3.50
CA GLY A 316 15.92 8.16 2.53
C GLY A 316 16.76 9.32 3.04
N ARG A 317 17.87 9.59 2.36
CA ARG A 317 18.83 10.64 2.75
C ARG A 317 18.23 12.03 2.60
N ASP A 318 17.33 12.21 1.63
CA ASP A 318 16.46 13.38 1.49
C ASP A 318 15.02 12.96 1.13
N LYS A 319 14.11 13.93 1.01
CA LYS A 319 12.71 13.68 0.64
C LYS A 319 12.52 13.11 -0.78
N TYR A 320 13.49 13.26 -1.66
CA TYR A 320 13.40 12.79 -3.05
C TYR A 320 13.76 11.30 -3.13
N ASP A 321 14.85 10.90 -2.46
CA ASP A 321 15.25 9.51 -2.24
C ASP A 321 14.11 8.71 -1.58
N ALA A 322 13.63 9.20 -0.42
CA ALA A 322 12.54 8.58 0.33
C ALA A 322 11.23 8.48 -0.48
N TYR A 323 10.87 9.52 -1.25
CA TYR A 323 9.66 9.50 -2.07
C TYR A 323 9.77 8.53 -3.26
N LEU A 324 10.94 8.44 -3.91
CA LEU A 324 11.14 7.50 -5.01
C LEU A 324 11.02 6.05 -4.52
N LYS A 325 11.63 5.75 -3.36
CA LYS A 325 11.50 4.47 -2.65
C LYS A 325 10.05 4.15 -2.29
N ALA A 326 9.34 5.09 -1.68
CA ALA A 326 7.93 4.93 -1.32
C ALA A 326 7.05 4.69 -2.56
N MET A 327 7.24 5.46 -3.63
CA MET A 327 6.50 5.29 -4.89
C MET A 327 6.72 3.89 -5.47
N VAL A 328 7.96 3.42 -5.61
CA VAL A 328 8.24 2.07 -6.13
C VAL A 328 7.61 0.99 -5.24
N ALA A 329 7.66 1.14 -3.93
CA ALA A 329 7.03 0.23 -2.98
C ALA A 329 5.49 0.21 -3.04
N THR A 330 4.80 1.23 -3.59
CA THR A 330 3.35 1.15 -3.91
C THR A 330 3.02 0.25 -5.11
N GLY A 331 4.05 -0.27 -5.81
CA GLY A 331 3.93 -0.96 -7.09
C GLY A 331 4.10 -0.04 -8.32
N PHE A 332 4.59 1.19 -8.13
CA PHE A 332 4.83 2.13 -9.22
C PHE A 332 6.10 1.76 -9.99
N HIS A 333 5.99 1.56 -11.31
CA HIS A 333 7.16 1.30 -12.15
C HIS A 333 7.78 2.61 -12.64
N LEU A 334 9.12 2.73 -12.55
CA LEU A 334 9.83 3.89 -13.06
C LEU A 334 9.77 3.91 -14.60
N PRO A 335 9.53 5.08 -15.24
CA PRO A 335 9.43 5.18 -16.69
C PRO A 335 10.79 4.91 -17.34
N LYS A 336 10.79 4.29 -18.53
CA LYS A 336 12.01 3.90 -19.25
C LYS A 336 12.32 4.83 -20.41
N ARG A 337 11.30 5.25 -21.17
CA ARG A 337 11.44 6.07 -22.39
C ARG A 337 10.29 7.04 -22.60
N ASN A 338 9.04 6.63 -22.45
CA ASN A 338 7.89 7.35 -23.02
C ASN A 338 6.99 7.93 -21.93
N ILE A 339 6.81 9.26 -21.91
CA ILE A 339 6.01 9.96 -20.89
C ILE A 339 4.90 10.77 -21.57
N LEU A 340 3.65 10.55 -21.15
CA LEU A 340 2.49 11.31 -21.60
C LEU A 340 2.16 12.45 -20.63
N LEU A 341 1.94 13.64 -21.18
CA LEU A 341 1.60 14.86 -20.45
C LEU A 341 0.22 15.35 -20.90
N SER A 342 -0.67 15.61 -19.94
CA SER A 342 -1.95 16.27 -20.19
C SER A 342 -2.23 17.26 -19.08
N ILE A 343 -1.90 18.53 -19.32
CA ILE A 343 -1.94 19.59 -18.31
C ILE A 343 -3.03 20.59 -18.67
N GLY A 344 -4.03 20.71 -17.81
CA GLY A 344 -5.22 21.51 -18.06
C GLY A 344 -4.97 23.02 -18.00
N SER A 345 -4.63 23.55 -16.82
CA SER A 345 -4.56 25.01 -16.65
C SER A 345 -3.23 25.61 -17.12
N TYR A 346 -3.27 26.83 -17.64
CA TYR A 346 -2.06 27.58 -18.02
C TYR A 346 -1.08 27.76 -16.85
N LYS A 347 -1.61 27.96 -15.63
CA LYS A 347 -0.80 28.09 -14.41
C LYS A 347 0.01 26.84 -14.12
N GLU A 348 -0.60 25.66 -14.23
CA GLU A 348 0.10 24.37 -14.04
C GLU A 348 1.09 24.10 -15.17
N LYS A 349 0.80 24.50 -16.41
CA LYS A 349 1.75 24.39 -17.53
C LYS A 349 3.03 25.20 -17.27
N VAL A 350 2.88 26.45 -16.80
CA VAL A 350 4.02 27.28 -16.39
C VAL A 350 4.74 26.69 -15.18
N GLU A 351 4.02 26.20 -14.16
CA GLU A 351 4.66 25.59 -12.97
C GLU A 351 5.42 24.30 -13.30
N MET A 352 4.93 23.51 -14.26
CA MET A 352 5.56 22.26 -14.71
C MET A 352 6.68 22.46 -15.73
N LEU A 353 6.82 23.64 -16.36
CA LEU A 353 7.71 23.84 -17.51
C LEU A 353 9.15 23.39 -17.25
N GLU A 354 9.70 23.72 -16.07
CA GLU A 354 11.07 23.31 -15.71
C GLU A 354 11.19 21.80 -15.47
N SER A 355 10.18 21.16 -14.89
CA SER A 355 10.12 19.70 -14.78
C SER A 355 10.02 19.03 -16.15
N VAL A 356 9.23 19.58 -17.09
CA VAL A 356 9.15 19.09 -18.46
C VAL A 356 10.50 19.23 -19.19
N ARG A 357 11.22 20.34 -18.99
CA ARG A 357 12.59 20.52 -19.49
C ARG A 357 13.56 19.48 -18.94
N ARG A 358 13.51 19.19 -17.64
CA ARG A 358 14.34 18.13 -17.03
C ARG A 358 14.01 16.75 -17.59
N LEU A 359 12.75 16.42 -17.86
CA LEU A 359 12.38 15.17 -18.52
C LEU A 359 12.96 15.06 -19.95
N ALA A 360 12.89 16.13 -20.74
CA ALA A 360 13.51 16.17 -22.06
C ALA A 360 15.04 16.02 -22.00
N ASN A 361 15.70 16.76 -21.11
CA ASN A 361 17.15 16.69 -20.90
C ASN A 361 17.61 15.31 -20.41
N ALA A 362 16.79 14.62 -19.61
CA ALA A 362 17.02 13.24 -19.19
C ALA A 362 16.80 12.20 -20.31
N GLY A 363 16.43 12.62 -21.52
CA GLY A 363 16.30 11.77 -22.70
C GLY A 363 14.99 10.98 -22.80
N PHE A 364 13.92 11.44 -22.15
CA PHE A 364 12.58 10.85 -22.32
C PHE A 364 11.89 11.39 -23.58
N HIS A 365 11.20 10.52 -24.30
CA HIS A 365 10.30 10.91 -25.38
C HIS A 365 8.98 11.41 -24.78
N LEU A 366 8.71 12.69 -24.99
CA LEU A 366 7.52 13.35 -24.48
C LEU A 366 6.36 13.24 -25.47
N PHE A 367 5.19 12.92 -24.94
CA PHE A 367 3.92 12.93 -25.64
C PHE A 367 2.97 13.90 -24.95
N GLY A 368 2.13 14.62 -25.70
CA GLY A 368 1.23 15.63 -25.16
C GLY A 368 -0.16 15.58 -25.78
N THR A 369 -1.20 15.87 -24.99
CA THR A 369 -2.50 16.29 -25.59
C THR A 369 -2.31 17.62 -26.33
N PRO A 370 -3.10 17.96 -27.37
CA PRO A 370 -2.83 19.10 -28.27
C PRO A 370 -2.43 20.39 -27.56
N GLY A 371 -3.31 20.95 -26.72
CA GLY A 371 -2.98 22.18 -25.98
C GLY A 371 -1.86 22.06 -24.93
N THR A 372 -1.42 20.85 -24.57
CA THR A 372 -0.19 20.64 -23.77
C THR A 372 1.04 20.63 -24.68
N ALA A 373 0.97 19.94 -25.82
CA ALA A 373 2.03 19.87 -26.81
C ALA A 373 2.34 21.24 -27.40
N ASP A 374 1.31 21.99 -27.84
CA ASP A 374 1.45 23.34 -28.39
C ASP A 374 2.25 24.27 -27.45
N PHE A 375 1.85 24.34 -26.17
CA PHE A 375 2.54 25.14 -25.16
C PHE A 375 4.00 24.70 -24.93
N VAL A 376 4.28 23.40 -24.92
CA VAL A 376 5.63 22.88 -24.67
C VAL A 376 6.55 23.12 -25.89
N GLN A 377 6.02 23.01 -27.11
CA GLN A 377 6.73 23.37 -28.35
C GLN A 377 7.04 24.87 -28.43
N GLU A 378 6.10 25.75 -28.05
CA GLU A 378 6.32 27.21 -27.95
C GLU A 378 7.51 27.57 -27.03
N HIS A 379 7.83 26.73 -26.05
CA HIS A 379 8.96 26.91 -25.13
C HIS A 379 10.23 26.14 -25.54
N GLY A 380 10.29 25.65 -26.78
CA GLY A 380 11.48 25.05 -27.39
C GLY A 380 11.81 23.64 -26.90
N ILE A 381 10.80 22.85 -26.51
CA ILE A 381 10.96 21.47 -26.06
C ILE A 381 10.22 20.53 -27.01
N ASP A 382 10.92 19.50 -27.52
CA ASP A 382 10.34 18.50 -28.41
C ASP A 382 9.29 17.64 -27.70
N ILE A 383 8.09 17.56 -28.27
CA ILE A 383 6.95 16.79 -27.76
C ILE A 383 6.03 16.36 -28.91
N THR A 384 5.56 15.11 -28.86
CA THR A 384 4.69 14.53 -29.90
C THR A 384 3.21 14.63 -29.50
N THR A 385 2.37 15.18 -30.36
CA THR A 385 0.93 15.33 -30.09
C THR A 385 0.18 14.00 -30.24
N LEU A 386 -0.62 13.64 -29.24
CA LEU A 386 -1.57 12.51 -29.27
C LEU A 386 -3.00 13.00 -29.06
N GLU A 387 -3.92 12.59 -29.92
CA GLU A 387 -5.33 12.99 -29.87
C GLU A 387 -6.25 11.91 -29.26
N ALA A 388 -7.31 12.35 -28.58
CA ALA A 388 -8.28 11.46 -27.93
C ALA A 388 -9.40 10.97 -28.88
N ASP A 389 -9.80 11.80 -29.85
CA ASP A 389 -11.04 11.61 -30.65
C ASP A 389 -10.85 11.62 -32.18
N LYS A 390 -9.68 12.01 -32.73
CA LYS A 390 -9.45 12.17 -34.19
C LYS A 390 -8.02 11.84 -34.66
N ALA A 391 -7.50 10.68 -34.26
CA ALA A 391 -6.21 10.25 -34.76
C ALA A 391 -6.20 10.00 -36.28
N ARG A 392 -5.23 10.59 -37.00
CA ARG A 392 -4.64 9.93 -38.18
C ARG A 392 -3.99 8.62 -37.71
N GLU A 393 -3.90 7.61 -38.58
CA GLU A 393 -3.30 6.31 -38.24
C GLU A 393 -1.93 6.50 -37.53
N GLY A 394 -1.80 5.98 -36.31
CA GLY A 394 -0.56 6.02 -35.51
C GLY A 394 -0.42 7.15 -34.45
N TYR A 395 -1.43 8.01 -34.23
CA TYR A 395 -1.37 9.12 -33.24
C TYR A 395 -2.54 9.17 -32.24
N SER A 396 -3.11 8.01 -31.90
CA SER A 396 -4.22 7.90 -30.93
C SER A 396 -3.72 7.77 -29.49
N LEU A 397 -4.15 8.66 -28.59
CA LEU A 397 -3.90 8.54 -27.15
C LEU A 397 -4.40 7.20 -26.60
N GLN A 398 -5.55 6.73 -27.10
CA GLN A 398 -6.16 5.48 -26.66
C GLN A 398 -5.29 4.27 -27.04
N GLU A 399 -4.78 4.26 -28.27
CA GLU A 399 -3.91 3.20 -28.80
C GLU A 399 -2.56 3.14 -28.05
N TYR A 400 -2.00 4.30 -27.71
CA TYR A 400 -0.71 4.36 -27.00
C TYR A 400 -0.82 3.86 -25.57
N LEU A 401 -1.92 4.13 -24.87
CA LEU A 401 -2.20 3.55 -23.56
C LEU A 401 -2.53 2.05 -23.66
N SER A 402 -3.39 1.62 -24.58
CA SER A 402 -3.81 0.21 -24.68
C SER A 402 -2.69 -0.74 -25.11
N ASN A 403 -1.74 -0.25 -25.90
CA ASN A 403 -0.59 -1.03 -26.39
C ASN A 403 0.66 -0.84 -25.51
N ASN A 404 0.52 -0.27 -24.30
CA ASN A 404 1.62 0.00 -23.36
C ASN A 404 2.82 0.72 -23.99
N LYS A 405 2.55 1.69 -24.89
CA LYS A 405 3.57 2.56 -25.49
C LYS A 405 3.97 3.73 -24.59
N ILE A 406 3.33 3.91 -23.44
CA ILE A 406 3.57 4.98 -22.46
C ILE A 406 3.94 4.34 -21.13
N ASP A 407 5.07 4.76 -20.54
CA ASP A 407 5.56 4.24 -19.26
C ASP A 407 5.09 5.08 -18.05
N LEU A 408 4.65 6.32 -18.27
CA LEU A 408 4.12 7.22 -17.25
C LEU A 408 3.11 8.21 -17.84
N TYR A 409 1.98 8.40 -17.17
CA TYR A 409 1.02 9.45 -17.50
C TYR A 409 0.93 10.50 -16.38
N ILE A 410 1.23 11.75 -16.70
CA ILE A 410 0.98 12.91 -15.84
C ILE A 410 -0.28 13.62 -16.36
N ASN A 411 -1.37 13.54 -15.60
CA ASN A 411 -2.66 14.14 -15.94
C ASN A 411 -3.07 15.16 -14.88
N LEU A 412 -2.87 16.46 -15.15
CA LEU A 412 -3.23 17.54 -14.24
C LEU A 412 -4.57 18.15 -14.71
N PRO A 413 -5.71 17.83 -14.04
CA PRO A 413 -7.03 18.27 -14.49
C PRO A 413 -7.26 19.77 -14.24
N SER A 414 -7.65 20.52 -15.28
CA SER A 414 -8.03 21.92 -15.16
C SER A 414 -9.25 22.11 -14.24
N LYS A 415 -9.09 22.89 -13.17
CA LYS A 415 -10.12 23.35 -12.20
C LYS A 415 -11.39 22.49 -12.20
N ASN A 416 -11.36 21.38 -11.45
CA ASN A 416 -12.51 20.53 -11.19
C ASN A 416 -13.66 21.33 -10.56
N SER A 417 -14.56 21.86 -11.39
CA SER A 417 -15.78 22.53 -10.91
C SER A 417 -16.76 21.54 -10.29
N PHE A 418 -16.63 20.24 -10.61
CA PHE A 418 -17.42 19.16 -10.01
C PHE A 418 -16.64 17.84 -9.93
N ARG A 419 -16.59 17.23 -8.74
CA ARG A 419 -16.54 15.77 -8.58
C ARG A 419 -18.00 15.29 -8.36
N ARG A 420 -18.82 15.27 -9.41
CA ARG A 420 -20.23 14.82 -9.42
C ARG A 420 -20.67 14.43 -10.84
N PRO A 421 -21.78 13.69 -10.99
CA PRO A 421 -22.04 12.33 -10.55
C PRO A 421 -21.54 11.33 -11.63
N ALA A 422 -21.90 10.05 -11.53
CA ALA A 422 -21.51 8.97 -12.47
C ALA A 422 -21.97 9.12 -13.94
N SER A 423 -22.56 10.26 -14.32
CA SER A 423 -23.13 10.53 -15.64
C SER A 423 -22.27 11.41 -16.56
N TYR A 424 -21.17 12.02 -16.08
CA TYR A 424 -20.33 12.91 -16.91
C TYR A 424 -18.93 12.32 -17.18
N VAL A 425 -18.86 11.43 -18.18
CA VAL A 425 -17.64 10.73 -18.62
C VAL A 425 -16.78 11.68 -19.47
N SER A 426 -16.00 12.55 -18.83
CA SER A 426 -15.07 13.45 -19.54
C SER A 426 -13.92 12.70 -20.23
N ASN A 427 -13.35 13.26 -21.29
CA ASN A 427 -12.18 12.65 -21.95
C ASN A 427 -10.97 12.50 -21.01
N GLY A 428 -10.80 13.42 -20.06
CA GLY A 428 -9.79 13.28 -19.00
C GLY A 428 -10.07 12.11 -18.05
N TYR A 429 -11.32 11.89 -17.66
CA TYR A 429 -11.72 10.70 -16.91
C TYR A 429 -11.40 9.42 -17.70
N ARG A 430 -11.75 9.37 -18.99
CA ARG A 430 -11.50 8.21 -19.85
C ARG A 430 -10.02 7.88 -19.93
N SER A 431 -9.16 8.87 -20.19
CA SER A 431 -7.71 8.65 -20.31
C SER A 431 -7.07 8.21 -19.00
N ARG A 432 -7.45 8.80 -17.86
CA ARG A 432 -6.97 8.37 -16.54
C ARG A 432 -7.43 6.95 -16.19
N ARG A 433 -8.70 6.63 -16.47
CA ARG A 433 -9.29 5.31 -16.23
C ARG A 433 -8.56 4.25 -17.03
N MET A 434 -8.34 4.51 -18.32
CA MET A 434 -7.53 3.66 -19.21
C MET A 434 -6.11 3.46 -18.67
N ALA A 435 -5.42 4.51 -18.20
CA ALA A 435 -4.07 4.37 -17.66
C ALA A 435 -4.04 3.38 -16.48
N ILE A 436 -4.96 3.50 -15.52
CA ILE A 436 -5.05 2.53 -14.41
C ILE A 436 -5.44 1.13 -14.92
N ASP A 437 -6.36 1.02 -15.88
CA ASP A 437 -6.84 -0.27 -16.41
C ASP A 437 -5.75 -1.04 -17.19
N PHE A 438 -4.87 -0.32 -17.89
CA PHE A 438 -3.69 -0.87 -18.58
C PHE A 438 -2.42 -0.90 -17.69
N SER A 439 -2.54 -0.58 -16.40
CA SER A 439 -1.42 -0.53 -15.43
C SER A 439 -0.29 0.46 -15.79
N VAL A 440 -0.61 1.51 -16.54
CA VAL A 440 0.28 2.66 -16.78
C VAL A 440 0.29 3.54 -15.52
N PRO A 441 1.46 3.80 -14.91
CA PRO A 441 1.59 4.68 -13.74
C PRO A 441 0.99 6.07 -13.99
N LEU A 442 0.22 6.57 -13.02
CA LEU A 442 -0.57 7.81 -13.15
C LEU A 442 -0.26 8.77 -12.00
N ILE A 443 0.07 10.03 -12.32
CA ILE A 443 0.19 11.13 -11.34
C ILE A 443 -0.82 12.23 -11.68
N THR A 444 -1.61 12.66 -10.69
CA THR A 444 -2.69 13.65 -10.87
C THR A 444 -2.54 14.96 -10.07
N ASN A 445 -1.45 15.11 -9.30
CA ASN A 445 -1.16 16.34 -8.55
C ASN A 445 0.14 17.00 -9.05
N VAL A 446 0.12 18.32 -9.23
CA VAL A 446 1.27 19.11 -9.74
C VAL A 446 2.49 19.07 -8.81
N LYS A 447 2.31 19.10 -7.49
CA LYS A 447 3.42 19.09 -6.53
C LYS A 447 4.10 17.72 -6.51
N CYS A 448 3.30 16.66 -6.48
CA CYS A 448 3.78 15.27 -6.52
C CYS A 448 4.47 14.95 -7.86
N ALA A 449 3.95 15.46 -8.99
CA ALA A 449 4.61 15.36 -10.29
C ALA A 449 5.98 16.04 -10.31
N LYS A 450 6.10 17.28 -9.79
CA LYS A 450 7.39 17.98 -9.68
C LYS A 450 8.38 17.22 -8.79
N MET A 451 7.91 16.72 -7.65
CA MET A 451 8.74 15.95 -6.71
C MET A 451 9.21 14.62 -7.30
N PHE A 452 8.34 13.93 -8.06
CA PHE A 452 8.70 12.71 -8.79
C PHE A 452 9.75 12.96 -9.87
N VAL A 453 9.57 14.00 -10.69
CA VAL A 453 10.51 14.37 -11.75
C VAL A 453 11.88 14.76 -11.19
N GLU A 454 11.91 15.53 -10.10
CA GLU A 454 13.14 15.90 -9.41
C GLU A 454 13.87 14.67 -8.85
N ALA A 455 13.14 13.77 -8.17
CA ALA A 455 13.71 12.55 -7.60
C ALA A 455 14.28 11.61 -8.67
N MET A 456 13.54 11.43 -9.77
CA MET A 456 13.98 10.60 -10.89
C MET A 456 15.18 11.21 -11.63
N ALA A 457 15.26 12.54 -11.77
CA ALA A 457 16.41 13.21 -12.37
C ALA A 457 17.67 12.98 -11.52
N ARG A 458 17.60 13.25 -10.21
CA ARG A 458 18.71 13.01 -9.26
C ARG A 458 19.17 11.56 -9.26
N PHE A 459 18.23 10.62 -9.19
CA PHE A 459 18.53 9.19 -9.22
C PHE A 459 19.28 8.78 -10.50
N LYS A 460 18.90 9.35 -11.66
CA LYS A 460 19.56 9.07 -12.95
C LYS A 460 20.93 9.75 -13.08
N GLU A 461 21.09 10.95 -12.51
CA GLU A 461 22.35 11.70 -12.47
C GLU A 461 23.40 11.03 -11.58
N ALA A 462 22.98 10.55 -10.40
CA ALA A 462 23.86 9.93 -9.40
C ALA A 462 24.34 8.52 -9.79
N LYS A 463 23.75 7.89 -10.82
CA LYS A 463 24.02 6.49 -11.27
C LYS A 463 23.89 5.42 -10.17
N GLU A 464 23.29 5.76 -9.03
CA GLU A 464 23.24 4.89 -7.88
C GLU A 464 22.47 3.60 -8.20
N ALA A 465 23.04 2.46 -7.81
CA ALA A 465 22.27 1.25 -7.68
C ALA A 465 21.32 1.39 -6.46
N TRP A 466 20.18 0.71 -6.49
CA TRP A 466 19.27 0.60 -5.34
C TRP A 466 19.86 -0.35 -4.28
N GLU A 467 21.02 0.00 -3.73
CA GLU A 467 21.59 -0.67 -2.59
C GLU A 467 20.90 -0.17 -1.33
N VAL A 468 20.48 -1.10 -0.46
CA VAL A 468 19.75 -0.80 0.77
C VAL A 468 20.73 -0.17 1.75
N ASP A 469 20.57 1.11 2.09
CA ASP A 469 21.41 1.77 3.10
C ASP A 469 20.93 1.41 4.52
N SER A 470 21.80 1.64 5.51
CA SER A 470 21.49 1.70 6.95
C SER A 470 20.29 2.61 7.29
N VAL A 471 20.02 3.64 6.48
CA VAL A 471 18.85 4.51 6.67
C VAL A 471 17.55 3.92 6.13
N ASP A 472 17.59 2.89 5.28
CA ASP A 472 16.41 2.39 4.55
C ASP A 472 15.57 1.39 5.34
N TYR A 473 16.06 0.92 6.49
CA TYR A 473 15.36 -0.05 7.32
C TYR A 473 15.34 0.37 8.80
N ILE A 474 14.32 -0.10 9.51
CA ILE A 474 14.26 -0.04 10.97
C ILE A 474 14.02 -1.47 11.45
N THR A 475 14.93 -1.96 12.26
CA THR A 475 14.82 -3.23 12.97
C THR A 475 14.15 -3.02 14.33
N SER A 476 13.50 -4.05 14.86
CA SER A 476 13.03 -4.11 16.26
C SER A 476 14.17 -4.24 17.27
N HIS A 477 15.39 -4.49 16.78
CA HIS A 477 16.57 -4.80 17.55
C HIS A 477 17.54 -3.62 17.61
N ARG A 478 18.39 -3.59 18.64
CA ARG A 478 19.50 -2.64 18.72
C ARG A 478 20.58 -3.00 17.71
N THR A 479 20.70 -2.20 16.64
CA THR A 479 21.82 -2.34 15.70
C THR A 479 23.08 -1.68 16.23
N THR A 480 24.18 -2.43 16.28
CA THR A 480 25.54 -1.90 16.46
C THR A 480 26.37 -2.18 15.22
N VAL A 481 27.17 -1.20 14.80
CA VAL A 481 28.10 -1.33 13.66
C VAL A 481 29.50 -1.54 14.22
N LEU A 482 30.06 -2.72 13.98
CA LEU A 482 31.44 -3.07 14.32
C LEU A 482 32.35 -2.90 13.09
N PRO A 483 33.66 -2.60 13.26
CA PRO A 483 34.63 -2.78 12.18
C PRO A 483 34.81 -4.28 11.87
N GLY A 484 35.41 -4.59 10.72
CA GLY A 484 35.69 -5.97 10.31
C GLY A 484 36.46 -6.78 11.35
N LEU A 485 35.92 -7.93 11.77
CA LEU A 485 36.49 -8.75 12.83
C LEU A 485 37.63 -9.64 12.31
N VAL A 486 38.61 -9.91 13.17
CA VAL A 486 39.84 -10.65 12.88
C VAL A 486 39.88 -11.92 13.73
N ASN A 487 40.06 -13.09 13.10
CA ASN A 487 40.42 -14.30 13.82
C ASN A 487 41.95 -14.51 13.74
N ILE A 488 42.63 -14.31 14.86
CA ILE A 488 44.10 -14.41 15.00
C ILE A 488 44.65 -15.85 14.93
N ALA A 489 43.78 -16.85 15.11
CA ALA A 489 44.13 -18.27 15.04
C ALA A 489 43.01 -19.05 14.33
N ALA A 490 43.16 -19.23 13.00
CA ALA A 490 42.27 -20.03 12.17
C ALA A 490 42.94 -21.36 11.77
N THR A 491 42.21 -22.47 11.91
CA THR A 491 42.63 -23.78 11.40
C THR A 491 42.75 -23.73 9.88
N LEU A 492 43.90 -24.12 9.32
CA LEU A 492 44.07 -24.20 7.87
C LEU A 492 43.34 -25.45 7.31
N PRO A 493 42.49 -25.31 6.30
CA PRO A 493 41.85 -26.45 5.64
C PRO A 493 42.77 -27.20 4.68
N SER A 494 42.47 -28.48 4.40
CA SER A 494 43.31 -29.34 3.55
C SER A 494 43.05 -29.24 2.04
N ALA A 495 41.82 -28.88 1.63
CA ALA A 495 41.41 -28.76 0.23
C ALA A 495 40.82 -27.37 -0.11
N ALA A 496 40.52 -27.16 -1.40
CA ALA A 496 40.12 -25.86 -1.94
C ALA A 496 38.70 -25.44 -1.58
N SER A 497 37.75 -26.37 -1.71
CA SER A 497 36.38 -26.29 -1.19
C SER A 497 36.32 -25.77 0.25
N ASP A 498 37.29 -26.21 1.05
CA ASP A 498 37.28 -26.03 2.49
C ASP A 498 37.78 -24.61 2.87
N ILE A 499 38.64 -23.98 2.06
CA ILE A 499 39.05 -22.57 2.23
C ILE A 499 37.92 -21.62 1.85
N GLU A 500 37.21 -21.90 0.76
CA GLU A 500 36.00 -21.16 0.40
C GLU A 500 34.95 -21.27 1.52
N THR A 501 34.62 -22.50 1.94
CA THR A 501 33.67 -22.78 3.02
C THR A 501 34.07 -22.12 4.35
N ALA A 502 35.35 -22.18 4.74
CA ALA A 502 35.83 -21.54 5.97
C ALA A 502 35.76 -20.00 5.89
N THR A 503 36.09 -19.39 4.75
CA THR A 503 36.02 -17.92 4.59
C THR A 503 34.58 -17.42 4.45
N GLN A 504 33.67 -18.20 3.85
CA GLN A 504 32.24 -17.91 3.85
C GLN A 504 31.66 -18.01 5.28
N ALA A 505 31.96 -19.09 6.01
CA ALA A 505 31.54 -19.23 7.41
C ALA A 505 32.08 -18.11 8.30
N ALA A 506 33.33 -17.67 8.07
CA ALA A 506 33.91 -16.51 8.74
C ALA A 506 33.13 -15.22 8.47
N VAL A 507 32.85 -14.89 7.21
CA VAL A 507 32.03 -13.72 6.85
C VAL A 507 30.63 -13.81 7.46
N SER A 508 29.98 -14.99 7.44
CA SER A 508 28.70 -15.21 8.13
C SER A 508 28.75 -14.95 9.64
N GLY A 509 29.91 -15.15 10.28
CA GLY A 509 30.18 -14.81 11.68
C GLY A 509 30.68 -13.38 11.92
N GLY A 510 30.79 -12.53 10.88
CA GLY A 510 31.32 -11.17 10.95
C GLY A 510 32.86 -11.06 10.84
N PHE A 511 33.57 -12.14 10.59
CA PHE A 511 35.04 -12.16 10.49
C PHE A 511 35.49 -11.91 9.04
N THR A 512 36.10 -10.74 8.81
CA THR A 512 36.54 -10.26 7.49
C THR A 512 38.05 -10.40 7.27
N SER A 513 38.79 -10.87 8.28
CA SER A 513 40.22 -11.16 8.23
C SER A 513 40.59 -12.43 9.01
N LEU A 514 41.36 -13.34 8.42
CA LEU A 514 41.76 -14.61 9.01
C LEU A 514 43.28 -14.83 9.02
N ALA A 515 43.83 -15.31 10.13
CA ALA A 515 45.21 -15.78 10.21
C ALA A 515 45.26 -17.32 10.27
N PHE A 516 45.51 -17.95 9.12
CA PHE A 516 45.65 -19.40 8.98
C PHE A 516 47.05 -19.88 9.40
N VAL A 517 47.17 -21.15 9.80
CA VAL A 517 48.44 -21.79 10.18
C VAL A 517 48.71 -23.01 9.29
N ALA A 518 49.79 -22.98 8.51
CA ALA A 518 50.23 -24.08 7.63
C ALA A 518 51.39 -24.88 8.24
N ASP A 519 51.46 -26.20 8.03
CA ASP A 519 52.53 -27.04 8.59
C ASP A 519 53.85 -27.03 7.77
N SER A 520 53.82 -26.68 6.48
CA SER A 520 55.03 -26.64 5.64
C SER A 520 55.05 -25.51 4.61
N ALA A 521 56.23 -25.23 4.04
CA ALA A 521 56.41 -24.27 2.94
C ALA A 521 55.48 -24.56 1.76
N ALA A 522 55.35 -25.85 1.40
CA ALA A 522 54.54 -26.30 0.29
C ALA A 522 53.06 -26.02 0.55
N ASP A 523 52.61 -26.19 1.79
CA ASP A 523 51.23 -25.91 2.20
C ASP A 523 50.94 -24.41 2.22
N VAL A 524 51.89 -23.55 2.63
CA VAL A 524 51.76 -22.09 2.50
C VAL A 524 51.55 -21.69 1.04
N VAL A 525 52.39 -22.19 0.12
CA VAL A 525 52.30 -21.87 -1.31
C VAL A 525 51.02 -22.43 -1.92
N LYS A 526 50.65 -23.68 -1.58
CA LYS A 526 49.41 -24.33 -2.03
C LYS A 526 48.17 -23.57 -1.54
N ALA A 527 48.10 -23.25 -0.26
CA ALA A 527 46.98 -22.49 0.33
C ALA A 527 46.86 -21.09 -0.29
N LYS A 528 47.97 -20.37 -0.51
CA LYS A 528 47.97 -19.08 -1.23
C LYS A 528 47.48 -19.20 -2.68
N ALA A 529 47.89 -20.25 -3.39
CA ALA A 529 47.46 -20.48 -4.77
C ALA A 529 45.96 -20.81 -4.85
N VAL A 530 45.47 -21.60 -3.90
CA VAL A 530 44.06 -22.01 -3.78
C VAL A 530 43.15 -20.86 -3.35
N ALA A 531 43.52 -20.10 -2.32
CA ALA A 531 42.70 -19.01 -1.79
C ALA A 531 42.48 -17.85 -2.78
N ARG A 532 43.38 -17.68 -3.76
CA ARG A 532 43.20 -16.72 -4.87
C ARG A 532 41.98 -17.10 -5.69
N GLY A 533 40.95 -16.26 -5.65
CA GLY A 533 39.69 -16.49 -6.35
C GLY A 533 38.75 -17.48 -5.67
N HIS A 534 38.97 -17.81 -4.39
CA HIS A 534 38.06 -18.63 -3.57
C HIS A 534 37.86 -18.06 -2.14
N ALA A 535 38.68 -17.12 -1.67
CA ALA A 535 38.55 -16.54 -0.33
C ALA A 535 37.57 -15.35 -0.28
N HIS A 536 36.59 -15.40 0.62
CA HIS A 536 35.63 -14.29 0.85
C HIS A 536 36.08 -13.29 1.93
N ALA A 537 36.98 -13.70 2.82
CA ALA A 537 37.64 -12.86 3.82
C ALA A 537 39.11 -12.61 3.42
N ASP A 538 39.68 -11.48 3.84
CA ASP A 538 41.13 -11.28 3.73
C ASP A 538 41.87 -12.32 4.59
N PHE A 539 43.08 -12.70 4.19
CA PHE A 539 43.82 -13.74 4.89
C PHE A 539 45.32 -13.49 4.96
N VAL A 540 45.92 -14.08 5.98
CA VAL A 540 47.38 -14.24 6.13
C VAL A 540 47.65 -15.68 6.54
N ILE A 541 48.75 -16.25 6.06
CA ILE A 541 49.13 -17.64 6.37
C ILE A 541 50.47 -17.63 7.11
N ALA A 542 50.45 -18.02 8.38
CA ALA A 542 51.62 -18.33 9.18
C ALA A 542 52.16 -19.74 8.86
N VAL A 543 53.42 -20.01 9.19
CA VAL A 543 54.00 -21.35 9.12
C VAL A 543 54.28 -21.90 10.51
N SER A 544 53.99 -23.17 10.72
CA SER A 544 54.20 -23.91 11.96
C SER A 544 55.68 -24.28 12.13
N ALA A 545 56.23 -24.05 13.31
CA ALA A 545 57.57 -24.48 13.70
C ALA A 545 57.53 -25.97 14.05
N THR A 546 58.39 -26.76 13.41
CA THR A 546 58.55 -28.19 13.69
C THR A 546 60.02 -28.51 13.95
N ASP A 547 60.28 -29.67 14.60
CA ASP A 547 61.64 -30.20 14.74
C ASP A 547 62.31 -30.48 13.38
N SER A 548 61.52 -30.73 12.31
CA SER A 548 62.01 -31.04 10.97
C SER A 548 62.34 -29.81 10.11
N ASN A 549 61.72 -28.64 10.36
CA ASN A 549 61.85 -27.46 9.50
C ASN A 549 62.79 -26.36 10.03
N VAL A 550 63.43 -26.54 11.19
CA VAL A 550 64.41 -25.61 11.81
C VAL A 550 65.44 -25.07 10.81
N LYS A 551 66.06 -25.95 10.02
CA LYS A 551 67.10 -25.57 9.04
C LYS A 551 66.58 -24.75 7.86
N ALA A 552 65.27 -24.80 7.61
CA ALA A 552 64.60 -24.06 6.54
C ALA A 552 63.97 -22.75 7.03
N ALA A 553 63.94 -22.47 8.35
CA ALA A 553 63.25 -21.34 8.96
C ALA A 553 63.56 -19.98 8.31
N ALA A 554 64.82 -19.71 7.98
CA ALA A 554 65.20 -18.47 7.29
C ALA A 554 64.59 -18.34 5.88
N ALA A 555 64.52 -19.45 5.12
CA ALA A 555 63.86 -19.47 3.81
C ALA A 555 62.32 -19.47 3.94
N LEU A 556 61.77 -20.10 4.98
CA LEU A 556 60.33 -20.04 5.29
C LEU A 556 59.86 -18.61 5.58
N SER A 557 60.71 -17.75 6.15
CA SER A 557 60.37 -16.35 6.40
C SER A 557 60.16 -15.51 5.12
N THR A 558 60.65 -15.96 3.96
CA THR A 558 60.31 -15.35 2.66
C THR A 558 58.97 -15.84 2.10
N GLU A 559 58.35 -16.88 2.67
CA GLU A 559 57.06 -17.44 2.24
C GLU A 559 55.89 -17.19 3.21
N ALA A 560 56.14 -17.12 4.52
CA ALA A 560 55.17 -16.70 5.54
C ALA A 560 55.64 -15.44 6.31
N PRO A 561 54.77 -14.46 6.62
CA PRO A 561 55.13 -13.27 7.41
C PRO A 561 55.24 -13.54 8.92
N MET A 562 54.72 -14.67 9.40
CA MET A 562 54.56 -14.99 10.82
C MET A 562 54.95 -16.44 11.10
N LEU A 563 55.55 -16.67 12.26
CA LEU A 563 55.89 -18.00 12.76
C LEU A 563 54.86 -18.41 13.82
N TYR A 564 54.35 -19.63 13.72
CA TYR A 564 53.50 -20.25 14.73
C TYR A 564 54.29 -21.35 15.48
N VAL A 565 54.30 -21.34 16.81
CA VAL A 565 55.12 -22.26 17.63
C VAL A 565 54.26 -23.08 18.58
N PRO A 566 53.88 -24.33 18.22
CA PRO A 566 52.98 -25.16 19.02
C PRO A 566 53.72 -26.09 19.99
N MET A 567 54.22 -25.57 21.11
CA MET A 567 54.99 -26.36 22.10
C MET A 567 54.15 -27.42 22.83
N ASP A 568 52.83 -27.26 22.89
CA ASP A 568 51.92 -28.25 23.48
C ASP A 568 51.42 -29.29 22.46
N ASP A 569 51.98 -29.29 21.26
CA ASP A 569 51.74 -30.28 20.23
C ASP A 569 53.03 -31.08 19.98
N SER A 570 52.87 -32.34 19.62
CA SER A 570 53.91 -33.28 19.19
C SER A 570 54.81 -32.81 18.02
N ARG A 571 54.52 -31.65 17.42
CA ARG A 571 55.22 -31.07 16.26
C ARG A 571 56.59 -30.46 16.60
N ILE A 572 56.77 -29.94 17.82
CA ILE A 572 58.04 -29.37 18.28
C ILE A 572 58.33 -29.82 19.73
N THR A 573 59.18 -30.83 19.85
CA THR A 573 59.34 -31.61 21.09
C THR A 573 60.40 -31.05 22.04
N SER A 574 61.16 -30.02 21.63
CA SER A 574 62.25 -29.47 22.43
C SER A 574 62.33 -27.94 22.41
N VAL A 575 62.60 -27.35 23.57
CA VAL A 575 62.91 -25.92 23.74
C VAL A 575 64.15 -25.51 22.91
N ALA A 576 65.07 -26.44 22.65
CA ALA A 576 66.23 -26.22 21.80
C ALA A 576 65.86 -25.98 20.32
N ALA A 577 64.90 -26.73 19.78
CA ALA A 577 64.37 -26.49 18.43
C ALA A 577 63.64 -25.15 18.34
N ALA A 578 62.87 -24.79 19.38
CA ALA A 578 62.21 -23.48 19.46
C ALA A 578 63.23 -22.33 19.51
N ALA A 579 64.33 -22.49 20.25
CA ALA A 579 65.39 -21.49 20.34
C ALA A 579 66.11 -21.25 18.98
N GLU A 580 66.39 -22.30 18.20
CA GLU A 580 66.97 -22.14 16.86
C GLU A 580 65.97 -21.53 15.87
N HIS A 581 64.67 -21.84 15.97
CA HIS A 581 63.61 -21.13 15.23
C HIS A 581 63.55 -19.63 15.57
N PHE A 582 63.55 -19.29 16.87
CA PHE A 582 63.61 -17.90 17.35
C PHE A 582 64.88 -17.17 16.90
N LYS A 583 65.98 -17.89 16.65
CA LYS A 583 67.23 -17.31 16.16
C LYS A 583 67.23 -17.11 14.64
N ALA A 584 66.60 -18.02 13.90
CA ALA A 584 66.56 -17.99 12.44
C ALA A 584 65.44 -17.11 11.85
N TRP A 585 64.34 -16.88 12.58
CA TRP A 585 63.23 -16.05 12.12
C TRP A 585 63.57 -14.55 12.23
N PRO A 586 63.14 -13.65 11.31
CA PRO A 586 63.41 -12.22 11.41
C PRO A 586 62.96 -11.60 12.73
N GLN A 587 63.74 -10.64 13.28
CA GLN A 587 63.46 -10.02 14.59
C GLN A 587 62.18 -9.18 14.62
N THR A 588 61.75 -8.64 13.47
CA THR A 588 60.62 -7.73 13.36
C THR A 588 59.30 -8.43 12.96
N SER A 589 59.35 -9.72 12.63
CA SER A 589 58.17 -10.53 12.30
C SER A 589 57.49 -11.06 13.56
N ALA A 590 56.16 -11.06 13.57
CA ALA A 590 55.39 -11.58 14.69
C ALA A 590 55.59 -13.09 14.89
N ILE A 591 55.72 -13.51 16.16
CA ILE A 591 55.74 -14.90 16.59
C ILE A 591 54.46 -15.13 17.40
N VAL A 592 53.61 -16.05 16.94
CA VAL A 592 52.48 -16.58 17.68
C VAL A 592 52.90 -17.93 18.25
N ALA A 593 52.57 -18.22 19.51
CA ALA A 593 52.94 -19.45 20.16
C ALA A 593 51.79 -20.02 21.00
N ARG A 594 51.66 -21.34 20.99
CA ARG A 594 50.75 -22.07 21.86
C ARG A 594 51.60 -22.89 22.84
N ALA A 595 51.53 -22.53 24.12
CA ALA A 595 52.31 -23.16 25.17
C ALA A 595 51.62 -22.96 26.53
N ALA A 596 51.69 -23.97 27.41
CA ALA A 596 51.18 -23.91 28.77
C ALA A 596 52.27 -24.31 29.81
N GLY A 597 52.12 -23.84 31.04
CA GLY A 597 52.95 -24.21 32.19
C GLY A 597 54.45 -24.04 31.94
N SER A 598 55.21 -25.14 32.06
CA SER A 598 56.67 -25.14 31.86
C SER A 598 57.10 -24.81 30.43
N ASN A 599 56.28 -25.15 29.43
CA ASN A 599 56.55 -24.80 28.04
C ASN A 599 56.40 -23.28 27.84
N LEU A 600 55.34 -22.69 28.40
CA LEU A 600 55.11 -21.25 28.35
C LEU A 600 56.24 -20.47 29.03
N ALA A 601 56.61 -20.85 30.25
CA ALA A 601 57.72 -20.23 30.97
C ALA A 601 59.04 -20.29 30.16
N SER A 602 59.28 -21.40 29.45
CA SER A 602 60.45 -21.58 28.58
C SER A 602 60.42 -20.66 27.36
N LEU A 603 59.28 -20.52 26.68
CA LEU A 603 59.13 -19.60 25.54
C LEU A 603 59.23 -18.14 25.95
N LEU A 604 58.63 -17.74 27.07
CA LEU A 604 58.72 -16.37 27.58
C LEU A 604 60.16 -16.00 27.96
N LEU A 605 60.93 -16.96 28.50
CA LEU A 605 62.36 -16.79 28.71
C LEU A 605 63.14 -16.62 27.39
N LEU A 606 62.86 -17.43 26.36
CA LEU A 606 63.48 -17.28 25.04
C LEU A 606 63.13 -15.93 24.38
N ALA A 607 61.87 -15.49 24.49
CA ALA A 607 61.43 -14.20 23.99
C ALA A 607 62.14 -13.04 24.72
N ALA A 608 62.28 -13.12 26.05
CA ALA A 608 62.99 -12.13 26.86
C ALA A 608 64.49 -12.07 26.53
N LEU A 609 65.16 -13.21 26.40
CA LEU A 609 66.58 -13.28 26.00
C LEU A 609 66.81 -12.74 24.58
N GLY A 610 65.84 -12.89 23.67
CA GLY A 610 65.90 -12.37 22.31
C GLY A 610 65.38 -10.93 22.14
N HIS A 611 64.87 -10.29 23.20
CA HIS A 611 64.09 -9.05 23.16
C HIS A 611 62.98 -9.05 22.09
N ARG A 612 62.28 -10.19 21.92
CA ARG A 612 61.25 -10.37 20.89
C ARG A 612 59.85 -10.13 21.44
N GLN A 613 58.98 -9.61 20.57
CA GLN A 613 57.55 -9.65 20.79
C GLN A 613 57.04 -11.09 20.59
N ILE A 614 56.16 -11.55 21.45
CA ILE A 614 55.51 -12.86 21.37
C ILE A 614 54.02 -12.75 21.69
N HIS A 615 53.19 -13.43 20.92
CA HIS A 615 51.77 -13.57 21.18
C HIS A 615 51.45 -15.00 21.63
N VAL A 616 50.84 -15.17 22.81
CA VAL A 616 50.48 -16.48 23.38
C VAL A 616 49.01 -16.76 23.08
N THR A 617 48.72 -17.76 22.24
CA THR A 617 47.36 -18.11 21.82
C THR A 617 46.72 -19.18 22.71
N ASP A 618 45.39 -19.09 22.87
CA ASP A 618 44.57 -20.07 23.60
C ASP A 618 45.02 -20.30 25.06
N VAL A 619 45.17 -19.21 25.82
CA VAL A 619 45.47 -19.26 27.25
C VAL A 619 44.25 -19.73 28.03
N ARG A 620 44.39 -20.81 28.82
CA ARG A 620 43.27 -21.48 29.51
C ARG A 620 43.33 -21.46 31.04
N SER A 621 44.49 -21.22 31.65
CA SER A 621 44.67 -21.33 33.12
C SER A 621 45.07 -20.03 33.81
N ALA A 622 44.73 -19.91 35.10
CA ALA A 622 45.15 -18.81 35.95
C ALA A 622 46.69 -18.70 36.05
N ALA A 623 47.39 -19.83 36.14
CA ALA A 623 48.85 -19.89 36.26
C ALA A 623 49.57 -19.40 35.00
N ASP A 624 49.01 -19.65 33.82
CA ASP A 624 49.55 -19.13 32.56
C ASP A 624 49.36 -17.61 32.45
N LEU A 625 48.22 -17.08 32.91
CA LEU A 625 48.01 -15.64 33.04
C LEU A 625 48.98 -15.01 34.04
N ASP A 626 49.20 -15.61 35.21
CA ASP A 626 50.19 -15.14 36.19
C ASP A 626 51.60 -15.03 35.57
N LEU A 627 52.02 -16.01 34.74
CA LEU A 627 53.30 -15.98 34.03
C LEU A 627 53.38 -14.86 32.99
N ILE A 628 52.30 -14.61 32.25
CA ILE A 628 52.21 -13.55 31.24
C ILE A 628 52.24 -12.17 31.92
N GLU A 629 51.42 -11.95 32.96
CA GLU A 629 51.36 -10.70 33.72
C GLU A 629 52.71 -10.39 34.39
N LEU A 630 53.36 -11.38 35.01
CA LEU A 630 54.70 -11.24 35.58
C LEU A 630 55.75 -10.89 34.52
N SER A 631 55.63 -11.46 33.32
CA SER A 631 56.54 -11.18 32.20
C SER A 631 56.34 -9.76 31.65
N ARG A 632 55.10 -9.30 31.48
CA ARG A 632 54.78 -7.90 31.13
C ARG A 632 55.33 -6.92 32.18
N ALA A 633 55.15 -7.23 33.47
CA ALA A 633 55.66 -6.41 34.58
C ALA A 633 57.20 -6.31 34.61
N ARG A 634 57.90 -7.26 33.98
CA ARG A 634 59.37 -7.24 33.79
C ARG A 634 59.81 -6.64 32.45
N GLY A 635 58.90 -6.05 31.68
CA GLY A 635 59.18 -5.36 30.42
C GLY A 635 59.25 -6.25 29.19
N LEU A 636 58.79 -7.51 29.25
CA LEU A 636 58.63 -8.33 28.05
C LEU A 636 57.40 -7.86 27.27
N ASN A 637 57.56 -7.66 25.95
CA ASN A 637 56.46 -7.39 25.04
C ASN A 637 55.72 -8.71 24.70
N VAL A 638 54.97 -9.22 25.68
CA VAL A 638 54.09 -10.38 25.52
C VAL A 638 52.63 -9.94 25.48
N THR A 639 51.89 -10.44 24.49
CA THR A 639 50.43 -10.35 24.42
C THR A 639 49.81 -11.74 24.44
N CYS A 640 48.50 -11.86 24.72
CA CYS A 640 47.81 -13.14 24.68
C CYS A 640 46.36 -13.06 24.20
N ASP A 641 45.89 -14.19 23.64
CA ASP A 641 44.48 -14.42 23.35
C ASP A 641 43.89 -15.56 24.21
N VAL A 642 42.58 -15.50 24.34
CA VAL A 642 41.77 -16.60 24.89
C VAL A 642 40.71 -16.95 23.83
N SER A 643 40.54 -18.24 23.56
CA SER A 643 39.46 -18.68 22.69
C SER A 643 38.10 -18.30 23.30
N VAL A 644 37.17 -17.77 22.51
CA VAL A 644 35.80 -17.52 22.95
C VAL A 644 35.19 -18.78 23.56
N PHE A 645 35.52 -19.96 23.02
CA PHE A 645 35.05 -21.25 23.51
C PHE A 645 35.65 -21.63 24.88
N ALA A 646 36.87 -21.18 25.19
CA ALA A 646 37.46 -21.36 26.52
C ALA A 646 36.80 -20.44 27.58
N LEU A 647 36.35 -19.24 27.19
CA LEU A 647 35.58 -18.35 28.08
C LEU A 647 34.19 -18.90 28.45
N PHE A 648 33.61 -19.76 27.62
CA PHE A 648 32.31 -20.40 27.87
C PHE A 648 32.44 -21.93 27.98
N ALA A 649 33.58 -22.42 28.48
CA ALA A 649 33.84 -23.85 28.64
C ALA A 649 32.87 -24.55 29.63
N ASP A 650 32.26 -23.77 30.53
CA ASP A 650 31.15 -24.19 31.41
C ASP A 650 29.86 -24.56 30.65
N ARG A 651 29.70 -24.06 29.42
CA ARG A 651 28.55 -24.34 28.53
C ARG A 651 28.86 -25.38 27.45
N LEU A 652 30.07 -25.96 27.44
CA LEU A 652 30.55 -26.96 26.48
C LEU A 652 30.54 -28.40 27.07
N PRO A 653 30.53 -29.45 26.22
CA PRO A 653 30.78 -30.80 26.68
C PRO A 653 32.16 -30.91 27.35
N ALA A 654 32.22 -31.57 28.52
CA ALA A 654 33.48 -31.78 29.21
C ALA A 654 34.39 -32.75 28.41
N THR A 655 35.47 -32.22 27.84
CA THR A 655 36.49 -33.02 27.12
C THR A 655 37.81 -33.01 27.88
N PRO A 656 38.64 -34.07 27.80
CA PRO A 656 39.96 -34.08 28.43
C PRO A 656 40.92 -33.00 27.90
N SER A 657 40.67 -32.48 26.69
CA SER A 657 41.42 -31.38 26.08
C SER A 657 41.02 -30.00 26.60
N LEU A 658 39.74 -29.77 26.91
CA LEU A 658 39.23 -28.46 27.34
C LEU A 658 39.23 -28.32 28.86
N ASN A 659 40.41 -28.08 29.44
CA ASN A 659 40.56 -27.74 30.86
C ASN A 659 40.85 -26.23 31.02
N ALA A 660 39.80 -25.42 31.17
CA ALA A 660 39.89 -23.97 31.28
C ALA A 660 39.32 -23.45 32.62
N ASP A 661 40.06 -22.56 33.29
CA ASP A 661 39.59 -21.87 34.50
C ASP A 661 38.74 -20.66 34.12
N VAL A 662 37.51 -20.93 33.71
CA VAL A 662 36.50 -19.93 33.33
C VAL A 662 36.41 -18.81 34.37
N SER A 663 36.43 -19.15 35.66
CA SER A 663 36.30 -18.16 36.74
C SER A 663 37.44 -17.15 36.77
N SER A 664 38.68 -17.62 36.63
CA SER A 664 39.85 -16.75 36.57
C SER A 664 39.88 -15.92 35.29
N LEU A 665 39.58 -16.52 34.14
CA LEU A 665 39.58 -15.83 32.84
C LEU A 665 38.64 -14.62 32.82
N TRP A 666 37.41 -14.77 33.34
CA TRP A 666 36.45 -13.67 33.45
C TRP A 666 36.87 -12.61 34.48
N SER A 667 37.48 -13.01 35.59
CA SER A 667 37.97 -12.06 36.61
C SER A 667 39.16 -11.21 36.14
N ARG A 668 39.90 -11.68 35.12
CA ARG A 668 41.14 -11.07 34.61
C ARG A 668 41.06 -10.62 33.14
N LEU A 669 39.88 -10.22 32.66
CA LEU A 669 39.72 -9.72 31.28
C LEU A 669 40.69 -8.59 30.88
N SER A 670 41.19 -7.80 31.83
CA SER A 670 42.22 -6.78 31.60
C SER A 670 43.59 -7.33 31.20
N ALA A 671 43.87 -8.61 31.48
CA ALA A 671 45.10 -9.29 31.10
C ALA A 671 45.05 -9.91 29.70
N ILE A 672 43.84 -10.04 29.12
CA ILE A 672 43.57 -10.70 27.83
C ILE A 672 43.48 -9.63 26.73
N ASP A 673 44.43 -9.62 25.79
CA ASP A 673 44.52 -8.58 24.76
C ASP A 673 43.52 -8.79 23.62
N CYS A 674 43.25 -10.04 23.24
CA CYS A 674 42.31 -10.36 22.17
C CYS A 674 41.54 -11.67 22.41
N PHE A 675 40.49 -11.87 21.62
CA PHE A 675 39.77 -13.14 21.57
C PHE A 675 40.07 -13.85 20.25
N SER A 676 40.03 -15.17 20.26
CA SER A 676 40.19 -16.01 19.06
C SER A 676 39.04 -17.02 18.96
N ILE A 677 38.89 -17.64 17.80
CA ILE A 677 38.14 -18.90 17.71
C ILE A 677 39.08 -20.05 18.09
N GLY A 678 40.29 -20.05 17.52
CA GLY A 678 41.35 -20.99 17.85
C GLY A 678 41.00 -22.43 17.45
N VAL A 679 41.71 -23.39 18.04
CA VAL A 679 41.53 -24.83 17.77
C VAL A 679 40.53 -25.53 18.71
N VAL A 680 40.07 -24.86 19.78
CA VAL A 680 39.07 -25.41 20.73
C VAL A 680 37.85 -26.02 20.02
N PRO A 681 37.25 -25.37 19.00
CA PRO A 681 36.17 -25.99 18.22
C PRO A 681 36.53 -27.38 17.67
N CYS A 682 37.69 -27.50 17.01
CA CYS A 682 38.15 -28.74 16.40
C CYS A 682 38.49 -29.80 17.47
N GLU A 683 39.11 -29.40 18.59
CA GLU A 683 39.40 -30.29 19.72
C GLU A 683 38.14 -30.92 20.32
N VAL A 684 37.08 -30.12 20.51
CA VAL A 684 35.80 -30.59 21.05
C VAL A 684 35.05 -31.45 20.02
N ALA A 685 35.13 -31.12 18.73
CA ALA A 685 34.50 -31.92 17.66
C ALA A 685 35.13 -33.32 17.53
N ASN A 686 36.46 -33.38 17.54
CA ASN A 686 37.21 -34.63 17.48
C ASN A 686 36.96 -35.51 18.71
N ALA A 687 36.83 -34.92 19.90
CA ALA A 687 36.50 -35.66 21.12
C ALA A 687 35.06 -36.21 21.17
N ALA A 688 34.16 -35.70 20.31
CA ALA A 688 32.75 -36.08 20.26
C ALA A 688 32.39 -37.07 19.12
N ASP A 689 33.39 -37.55 18.38
CA ASP A 689 33.24 -38.49 17.24
C ASP A 689 32.20 -38.01 16.20
N VAL A 690 32.27 -36.71 15.88
CA VAL A 690 31.51 -36.07 14.81
C VAL A 690 32.30 -36.19 13.52
N SER A 691 31.68 -36.56 12.40
CA SER A 691 32.36 -36.65 11.09
C SER A 691 32.71 -35.25 10.57
N VAL A 692 33.94 -34.81 10.78
CA VAL A 692 34.34 -33.41 10.59
C VAL A 692 34.71 -33.06 9.14
N GLU A 693 33.80 -33.27 8.19
CA GLU A 693 34.01 -32.92 6.77
C GLU A 693 34.19 -31.41 6.52
N ASN A 694 33.88 -30.54 7.50
CA ASN A 694 34.04 -29.08 7.42
C ASN A 694 34.65 -28.46 8.71
N SER A 695 35.75 -29.02 9.21
CA SER A 695 36.37 -28.64 10.50
C SER A 695 36.72 -27.15 10.64
N ALA A 696 37.05 -26.48 9.53
CA ALA A 696 37.49 -25.10 9.51
C ALA A 696 36.37 -24.05 9.51
N ALA A 697 35.10 -24.46 9.34
CA ALA A 697 33.94 -23.57 9.48
C ALA A 697 33.39 -23.53 10.92
N LEU A 698 33.87 -24.42 11.79
CA LEU A 698 33.35 -24.60 13.14
C LEU A 698 33.59 -23.38 14.03
N GLY A 699 32.51 -22.89 14.67
CA GLY A 699 32.56 -21.87 15.71
C GLY A 699 32.30 -20.43 15.25
N TYR A 700 32.48 -20.08 13.97
CA TYR A 700 32.24 -18.71 13.48
C TYR A 700 30.80 -18.24 13.72
N ALA A 701 29.81 -19.11 13.47
CA ALA A 701 28.38 -18.83 13.72
C ALA A 701 28.00 -18.73 15.21
N VAL A 702 28.92 -19.00 16.13
CA VAL A 702 28.66 -19.15 17.58
C VAL A 702 29.42 -18.12 18.41
N ALA A 703 30.63 -17.76 17.98
CA ALA A 703 31.53 -16.89 18.74
C ALA A 703 30.91 -15.50 19.01
N LEU A 704 30.33 -14.86 18.00
CA LEU A 704 29.76 -13.51 18.16
C LEU A 704 28.46 -13.52 19.00
N PRO A 705 27.51 -14.46 18.81
CA PRO A 705 26.36 -14.60 19.72
C PRO A 705 26.73 -14.88 21.18
N LEU A 706 27.76 -15.69 21.45
CA LEU A 706 28.23 -15.92 22.82
C LEU A 706 28.75 -14.63 23.48
N LEU A 707 29.58 -13.86 22.76
CA LEU A 707 30.11 -12.60 23.27
C LEU A 707 29.01 -11.56 23.51
N PHE A 708 28.03 -11.43 22.63
CA PHE A 708 26.92 -10.49 22.82
C PHE A 708 25.88 -10.97 23.84
N THR A 709 25.76 -12.28 24.08
CA THR A 709 25.06 -12.79 25.27
C THR A 709 25.76 -12.32 26.55
N ALA A 710 27.10 -12.31 26.61
CA ALA A 710 27.82 -11.72 27.74
C ALA A 710 27.73 -10.18 27.81
N VAL A 711 27.52 -9.48 26.70
CA VAL A 711 27.19 -8.04 26.70
C VAL A 711 25.79 -7.79 27.30
N ALA A 712 24.80 -8.61 26.92
CA ALA A 712 23.45 -8.56 27.49
C ALA A 712 23.42 -8.93 28.99
N GLU A 713 24.24 -9.89 29.42
CA GLU A 713 24.49 -10.22 30.84
C GLU A 713 25.27 -9.13 31.60
N GLY A 714 25.75 -8.07 30.93
CA GLY A 714 26.52 -6.97 31.55
C GLY A 714 27.97 -7.30 31.90
N ARG A 715 28.52 -8.40 31.36
CA ARG A 715 29.88 -8.90 31.62
C ARG A 715 30.92 -8.35 30.63
N LEU A 716 30.48 -7.84 29.49
CA LEU A 716 31.29 -7.18 28.45
C LEU A 716 30.58 -5.92 27.95
N THR A 717 31.32 -5.03 27.29
CA THR A 717 30.74 -3.97 26.45
C THR A 717 30.98 -4.24 24.96
N SER A 718 30.19 -3.64 24.07
CA SER A 718 30.44 -3.71 22.62
C SER A 718 31.81 -3.11 22.22
N SER A 719 32.37 -2.22 23.06
CA SER A 719 33.75 -1.71 22.93
C SER A 719 34.80 -2.76 23.30
N ASP A 720 34.56 -3.60 24.32
CA ASP A 720 35.46 -4.70 24.68
C ASP A 720 35.58 -5.73 23.56
N VAL A 721 34.47 -6.04 22.89
CA VAL A 721 34.43 -6.92 21.73
C VAL A 721 35.19 -6.28 20.56
N THR A 722 34.99 -4.99 20.30
CA THR A 722 35.69 -4.25 19.23
C THR A 722 37.21 -4.22 19.43
N GLU A 723 37.69 -3.91 20.65
CA GLU A 723 39.12 -3.91 20.94
C GLU A 723 39.71 -5.31 20.78
N ARG A 724 39.05 -6.34 21.32
CA ARG A 724 39.59 -7.71 21.38
C ARG A 724 39.42 -8.53 20.10
N LEU A 725 38.50 -8.17 19.20
CA LEU A 725 38.33 -8.84 17.90
C LEU A 725 38.76 -7.99 16.69
N CYS A 726 39.05 -6.70 16.83
CA CYS A 726 39.52 -5.87 15.70
C CYS A 726 40.82 -5.13 16.04
N SER A 727 40.78 -4.17 16.98
CA SER A 727 41.91 -3.25 17.23
C SER A 727 43.19 -3.98 17.69
N ALA A 728 43.09 -4.82 18.70
CA ALA A 728 44.23 -5.53 19.26
C ALA A 728 44.78 -6.59 18.30
N PRO A 729 43.99 -7.48 17.65
CA PRO A 729 44.50 -8.37 16.61
C PRO A 729 45.23 -7.65 15.48
N ARG A 730 44.70 -6.52 14.98
CA ARG A 730 45.36 -5.71 13.95
C ARG A 730 46.72 -5.18 14.42
N ARG A 731 46.77 -4.66 15.65
CA ARG A 731 47.99 -4.14 16.30
C ARG A 731 49.02 -5.23 16.62
N ILE A 732 48.58 -6.43 17.00
CA ILE A 732 49.44 -7.57 17.35
C ILE A 732 50.08 -8.19 16.10
N LEU A 733 49.30 -8.36 15.01
CA LEU A 733 49.75 -8.99 13.78
C LEU A 733 50.30 -8.01 12.72
N GLY A 734 50.14 -6.70 12.90
CA GLY A 734 50.52 -5.69 11.90
C GLY A 734 49.63 -5.68 10.66
N LEU A 735 48.33 -5.98 10.82
CA LEU A 735 47.36 -6.00 9.71
C LEU A 735 46.94 -4.57 9.32
N PRO A 736 46.78 -4.28 8.02
CA PRO A 736 46.29 -2.98 7.54
C PRO A 736 44.84 -2.72 7.95
N GLU A 737 44.42 -1.45 7.83
CA GLU A 737 43.00 -1.09 7.85
C GLU A 737 42.28 -1.66 6.62
N GLN A 738 41.06 -2.16 6.81
CA GLN A 738 40.13 -2.43 5.72
C GLN A 738 39.21 -1.19 5.58
N PRO A 739 39.44 -0.29 4.60
CA PRO A 739 38.56 0.86 4.38
C PRO A 739 37.17 0.38 3.95
N GLU A 740 36.14 1.11 4.37
CA GLU A 740 34.73 0.85 4.01
C GLU A 740 34.25 -0.58 4.33
N THR A 741 34.80 -1.19 5.38
CA THR A 741 34.39 -2.51 5.88
C THR A 741 33.72 -2.39 7.25
N CYS A 742 32.51 -2.92 7.38
CA CYS A 742 31.77 -2.97 8.64
C CYS A 742 30.91 -4.23 8.77
N VAL A 743 30.52 -4.52 10.01
CA VAL A 743 29.69 -5.67 10.41
C VAL A 743 28.53 -5.10 11.23
N GLU A 744 27.32 -5.12 10.68
CA GLU A 744 26.11 -4.68 11.36
C GLU A 744 25.50 -5.88 12.10
N ILE A 745 25.29 -5.73 13.40
CA ILE A 745 24.73 -6.78 14.26
C ILE A 745 23.49 -6.28 15.00
N HIS A 746 22.52 -7.18 15.22
CA HIS A 746 21.35 -6.92 16.05
C HIS A 746 21.59 -7.44 17.47
N GLU A 747 22.14 -6.60 18.38
CA GLU A 747 22.68 -7.00 19.69
C GLU A 747 21.72 -7.84 20.54
N ASP A 748 20.43 -7.52 20.54
CA ASP A 748 19.35 -8.09 21.36
C ASP A 748 18.40 -9.01 20.57
N ARG A 749 18.76 -9.39 19.34
CA ARG A 749 18.01 -10.42 18.61
C ARG A 749 18.30 -11.79 19.22
N GLU A 750 17.29 -12.39 19.84
CA GLU A 750 17.35 -13.80 20.23
C GLU A 750 17.44 -14.68 18.97
N VAL A 751 18.51 -15.47 18.89
CA VAL A 751 18.74 -16.45 17.84
C VAL A 751 18.84 -17.82 18.47
N ARG A 752 18.16 -18.81 17.88
CA ARG A 752 18.48 -20.22 18.08
C ARG A 752 19.48 -20.62 17.01
N ILE A 753 20.67 -21.06 17.41
CA ILE A 753 21.66 -21.51 16.44
C ILE A 753 21.11 -22.77 15.75
N PRO A 754 20.99 -22.80 14.41
CA PRO A 754 20.30 -23.89 13.74
C PRO A 754 21.12 -25.18 13.81
N ALA A 755 20.44 -26.32 14.00
CA ALA A 755 21.06 -27.63 14.13
C ALA A 755 21.78 -28.14 12.86
N CYS A 756 21.73 -27.40 11.75
CA CYS A 756 22.57 -27.64 10.57
C CYS A 756 23.91 -26.89 10.62
N ALA A 757 24.07 -25.88 11.49
CA ALA A 757 25.33 -25.17 11.70
C ALA A 757 26.19 -25.81 12.82
N ILE A 758 25.61 -26.72 13.61
CA ILE A 758 26.23 -27.42 14.74
C ILE A 758 25.65 -28.84 14.87
N ASP A 759 26.48 -29.88 14.94
CA ASP A 759 26.04 -31.22 15.39
C ASP A 759 25.55 -31.15 16.84
N ALA A 760 24.37 -31.69 17.13
CA ALA A 760 23.74 -31.59 18.45
C ALA A 760 24.54 -32.21 19.61
N ARG A 761 25.51 -33.09 19.32
CA ARG A 761 26.46 -33.63 20.30
C ARG A 761 27.50 -32.62 20.77
N TRP A 762 27.73 -31.56 19.99
CA TRP A 762 28.78 -30.55 20.20
C TRP A 762 28.33 -29.42 21.14
N PHE A 763 27.04 -29.05 21.12
CA PHE A 763 26.44 -28.04 22.02
C PHE A 763 25.00 -28.40 22.48
N PRO A 764 24.83 -29.36 23.41
CA PRO A 764 23.50 -29.70 23.92
C PRO A 764 22.79 -28.54 24.64
N ALA A 765 23.56 -27.70 25.34
CA ALA A 765 23.03 -26.57 26.11
C ALA A 765 22.66 -25.35 25.24
N LEU A 766 23.42 -25.05 24.17
CA LEU A 766 23.13 -23.91 23.29
C LEU A 766 21.99 -24.15 22.30
N LEU A 767 21.59 -25.41 22.09
CA LEU A 767 20.42 -25.77 21.28
C LEU A 767 19.10 -25.67 22.06
N SER A 768 19.15 -25.53 23.40
CA SER A 768 17.97 -25.46 24.27
C SER A 768 17.68 -24.06 24.82
N ALA A 769 18.67 -23.16 24.86
CA ALA A 769 18.50 -21.76 25.26
C ALA A 769 18.78 -20.78 24.09
N PRO A 770 18.04 -19.67 23.95
CA PRO A 770 18.36 -18.64 22.97
C PRO A 770 19.68 -17.93 23.32
N VAL A 771 20.43 -17.51 22.31
CA VAL A 771 21.59 -16.61 22.45
C VAL A 771 21.23 -15.24 21.87
N CYS A 772 21.83 -14.17 22.41
CA CYS A 772 21.67 -12.83 21.87
C CYS A 772 22.64 -12.60 20.71
N SER A 773 22.25 -11.72 19.78
CA SER A 773 22.97 -11.31 18.57
C SER A 773 22.79 -12.18 17.32
N ALA A 774 22.50 -11.48 16.22
CA ALA A 774 22.59 -11.97 14.85
C ALA A 774 23.45 -11.01 14.02
N VAL A 775 24.30 -11.55 13.14
CA VAL A 775 24.92 -10.75 12.07
C VAL A 775 23.83 -10.40 11.06
N HIS A 776 23.49 -9.11 10.98
CA HIS A 776 22.50 -8.60 10.03
C HIS A 776 23.16 -8.30 8.68
N ARG A 777 24.31 -7.63 8.66
CA ARG A 777 25.00 -7.27 7.42
C ARG A 777 26.51 -7.36 7.56
N VAL A 778 27.18 -7.77 6.49
CA VAL A 778 28.64 -7.61 6.37
C VAL A 778 28.96 -6.89 5.07
N VAL A 779 29.57 -5.71 5.22
CA VAL A 779 30.06 -4.88 4.13
C VAL A 779 31.58 -5.00 4.10
N VAL A 780 32.16 -5.29 2.94
CA VAL A 780 33.62 -5.33 2.74
C VAL A 780 33.98 -4.40 1.60
N ARG A 781 34.76 -3.34 1.89
CA ARG A 781 35.17 -2.32 0.92
C ARG A 781 33.99 -1.76 0.10
N GLY A 782 32.97 -1.30 0.82
CA GLY A 782 31.76 -0.71 0.25
C GLY A 782 30.76 -1.70 -0.35
N GLN A 783 31.04 -3.02 -0.37
CA GLN A 783 30.15 -4.02 -0.95
C GLN A 783 29.49 -4.91 0.12
N THR A 784 28.16 -4.96 0.14
CA THR A 784 27.41 -5.89 1.00
C THR A 784 27.59 -7.32 0.50
N LEU A 785 28.30 -8.15 1.27
CA LEU A 785 28.49 -9.58 0.98
C LEU A 785 27.37 -10.45 1.57
N LEU A 786 26.94 -10.11 2.80
CA LEU A 786 25.95 -10.85 3.58
C LEU A 786 24.84 -9.90 4.03
N LEU A 787 23.57 -10.34 3.93
CA LEU A 787 22.40 -9.66 4.45
C LEU A 787 21.40 -10.69 5.05
N ASP A 788 21.02 -10.50 6.31
CA ASP A 788 20.21 -11.42 7.14
C ASP A 788 20.58 -12.91 6.95
N GLY A 789 21.88 -13.21 7.07
CA GLY A 789 22.42 -14.57 6.96
C GLY A 789 22.49 -15.15 5.55
N ASN A 790 22.09 -14.40 4.52
CA ASN A 790 22.16 -14.81 3.11
C ASN A 790 23.27 -14.05 2.38
N PHE A 791 24.05 -14.74 1.55
CA PHE A 791 25.02 -14.09 0.65
C PHE A 791 24.30 -13.41 -0.52
N PHE A 792 24.68 -12.17 -0.83
CA PHE A 792 23.99 -11.35 -1.82
C PHE A 792 24.52 -11.59 -3.25
N ALA A 793 23.83 -12.43 -4.02
CA ALA A 793 24.18 -12.75 -5.41
C ALA A 793 23.70 -11.66 -6.40
N PRO A 794 24.44 -11.37 -7.50
CA PRO A 794 25.63 -12.05 -8.00
C PRO A 794 26.96 -11.41 -7.56
N LYS A 795 26.97 -10.50 -6.58
CA LYS A 795 28.19 -9.80 -6.10
C LYS A 795 29.02 -10.61 -5.10
N ALA A 796 28.54 -11.76 -4.62
CA ALA A 796 29.25 -12.65 -3.70
C ALA A 796 30.48 -13.37 -4.31
N ALA A 797 31.21 -12.74 -5.23
CA ALA A 797 32.51 -13.22 -5.67
C ALA A 797 33.52 -13.15 -4.50
N PRO A 798 34.53 -14.04 -4.45
CA PRO A 798 35.55 -14.02 -3.42
C PRO A 798 36.42 -12.74 -3.47
N VAL A 799 36.17 -11.82 -2.53
CA VAL A 799 36.83 -10.48 -2.43
C VAL A 799 38.10 -10.47 -1.54
N GLY A 800 38.45 -11.61 -0.95
CA GLY A 800 39.55 -11.77 -0.01
C GLY A 800 40.93 -11.61 -0.66
N ARG A 801 41.83 -10.90 0.03
CA ARG A 801 43.21 -10.63 -0.40
C ARG A 801 44.22 -11.28 0.55
N ASP A 802 45.35 -11.75 -0.02
CA ASP A 802 46.53 -12.16 0.74
C ASP A 802 47.24 -10.91 1.30
N LEU A 803 47.15 -10.72 2.62
CA LEU A 803 47.76 -9.59 3.33
C LEU A 803 49.26 -9.80 3.62
N GLY A 804 49.81 -10.98 3.34
CA GLY A 804 51.14 -11.37 3.82
C GLY A 804 52.29 -10.50 3.31
N ASN A 805 52.17 -9.90 2.12
CA ASN A 805 53.17 -8.94 1.61
C ASN A 805 53.10 -7.57 2.33
N ILE A 806 51.91 -7.15 2.77
CA ILE A 806 51.71 -5.88 3.49
C ILE A 806 52.24 -6.02 4.92
N VAL A 807 51.94 -7.12 5.61
CA VAL A 807 52.44 -7.40 6.97
C VAL A 807 53.99 -7.37 7.01
N ARG A 808 54.66 -7.86 5.95
CA ARG A 808 56.13 -7.77 5.80
C ARG A 808 56.67 -6.36 5.62
N SER A 809 55.98 -5.52 4.86
CA SER A 809 56.47 -4.15 4.63
C SER A 809 56.30 -3.28 5.88
N VAL A 810 55.22 -3.47 6.65
CA VAL A 810 54.99 -2.82 7.94
C VAL A 810 56.05 -3.23 8.98
N SER A 811 56.47 -4.51 8.98
CA SER A 811 57.54 -5.01 9.86
C SER A 811 58.97 -4.65 9.40
N ALA A 812 59.16 -3.83 8.36
CA ALA A 812 60.48 -3.44 7.84
C ALA A 812 60.88 -1.96 8.10
N GLY A 813 60.22 -1.28 9.05
CA GLY A 813 60.42 0.15 9.33
C GLY A 813 61.84 0.55 9.81
N PRO A 814 62.24 1.82 9.62
CA PRO A 814 63.62 2.27 9.83
C PRO A 814 64.03 2.38 11.31
N ALA A 815 65.30 2.12 11.59
CA ALA A 815 65.88 2.10 12.95
C ALA A 815 65.78 3.47 13.68
N PRO A 816 65.59 3.47 15.02
CA PRO A 816 65.30 4.69 15.77
C PRO A 816 66.54 5.59 15.92
N ARG A 817 66.38 6.89 15.62
CA ARG A 817 67.30 7.94 16.07
C ARG A 817 67.00 8.30 17.52
N ALA A 818 68.03 8.35 18.35
CA ALA A 818 67.92 8.70 19.76
C ALA A 818 67.37 10.13 19.97
N ALA A 819 66.45 10.27 20.92
CA ALA A 819 65.93 11.56 21.33
C ALA A 819 66.92 12.30 22.24
N ALA A 820 66.98 13.63 22.09
CA ALA A 820 67.53 14.54 23.08
C ALA A 820 66.46 15.59 23.41
N ALA A 821 66.09 15.68 24.69
CA ALA A 821 65.05 16.58 25.17
C ALA A 821 65.56 18.02 25.38
N GLY A 822 64.68 19.02 25.30
CA GLY A 822 65.05 20.38 25.69
C GLY A 822 64.03 21.48 25.37
N ALA A 823 63.16 21.76 26.34
CA ALA A 823 62.57 23.07 26.67
C ALA A 823 62.01 24.02 25.57
N GLY A 824 60.74 24.44 25.75
CA GLY A 824 60.47 25.88 25.88
C GLY A 824 59.31 26.52 25.10
N VAL A 825 58.33 27.03 25.86
CA VAL A 825 57.73 28.38 25.73
C VAL A 825 56.70 28.68 24.61
N SER A 826 55.43 28.73 25.06
CA SER A 826 54.33 29.70 24.79
C SER A 826 53.79 30.03 23.37
N ILE A 827 52.44 30.07 23.27
CA ILE A 827 51.55 31.19 22.82
C ILE A 827 51.98 31.90 21.50
N ASP A 828 51.19 31.99 20.42
CA ASP A 828 49.77 32.41 20.36
C ASP A 828 49.01 31.91 19.10
N ALA A 829 47.72 32.24 18.99
CA ALA A 829 46.80 31.81 17.95
C ALA A 829 47.05 32.39 16.53
N SER A 830 46.69 31.62 15.48
CA SER A 830 45.79 32.14 14.43
C SER A 830 45.25 31.07 13.45
N ARG A 831 43.98 31.29 13.05
CA ARG A 831 43.28 30.80 11.84
C ARG A 831 42.88 29.31 11.73
N ALA A 832 41.75 29.14 11.06
CA ALA A 832 40.98 27.91 10.88
C ALA A 832 40.82 27.57 9.38
N LEU A 833 40.02 26.52 9.11
CA LEU A 833 39.42 26.11 7.83
C LEU A 833 40.29 25.29 6.85
N ASP A 834 39.94 24.01 6.66
CA ASP A 834 39.30 23.43 5.45
C ASP A 834 39.31 21.88 5.57
N ALA A 835 38.15 21.19 5.55
CA ALA A 835 37.48 20.53 4.39
C ALA A 835 38.29 19.33 3.81
N ALA A 836 37.90 18.04 3.91
CA ALA A 836 36.66 17.29 3.56
C ALA A 836 36.68 16.67 2.13
N SER A 837 35.83 15.64 1.88
CA SER A 837 35.55 14.89 0.61
C SER A 837 36.53 13.75 0.19
N ALA A 838 36.15 12.67 -0.53
CA ALA A 838 34.86 11.99 -0.84
C ALA A 838 35.05 10.68 -1.69
N GLU A 839 33.99 9.83 -1.82
CA GLU A 839 33.57 8.99 -3.01
C GLU A 839 34.49 7.85 -3.59
N ALA A 840 34.07 6.84 -4.41
CA ALA A 840 32.80 6.10 -4.70
C ALA A 840 33.00 4.98 -5.81
N GLU A 841 31.95 4.18 -6.14
CA GLU A 841 31.71 3.34 -7.39
C GLU A 841 32.60 2.07 -7.72
N ALA A 842 32.23 1.04 -8.54
CA ALA A 842 30.95 0.41 -8.98
C ALA A 842 31.12 -0.90 -9.88
N ALA A 843 30.08 -1.77 -9.95
CA ALA A 843 29.63 -2.78 -11.00
C ALA A 843 30.62 -3.89 -11.58
N VAL A 844 30.34 -4.84 -12.53
CA VAL A 844 29.24 -5.23 -13.50
C VAL A 844 29.29 -6.78 -13.87
N SER A 845 28.18 -7.42 -14.35
CA SER A 845 28.03 -8.64 -15.25
C SER A 845 28.48 -10.07 -14.81
N GLU A 846 28.01 -11.22 -15.32
CA GLU A 846 26.79 -11.81 -15.96
C GLU A 846 27.22 -13.15 -16.63
N ALA A 847 26.47 -14.27 -16.46
CA ALA A 847 26.16 -15.33 -17.46
C ALA A 847 25.91 -16.76 -16.88
N GLU A 848 24.77 -17.35 -17.28
CA GLU A 848 24.35 -18.77 -17.17
C GLU A 848 24.85 -19.62 -18.39
N PRO A 849 24.49 -20.92 -18.65
CA PRO A 849 23.55 -21.86 -17.99
C PRO A 849 24.05 -23.34 -17.81
N VAL A 850 23.21 -24.25 -17.29
CA VAL A 850 22.72 -25.48 -17.98
C VAL A 850 21.90 -26.44 -17.07
N VAL A 851 20.89 -27.06 -17.69
CA VAL A 851 19.78 -27.92 -17.20
C VAL A 851 20.20 -29.40 -16.97
N VAL A 852 19.45 -30.18 -16.15
CA VAL A 852 18.88 -31.53 -16.46
C VAL A 852 18.39 -32.31 -15.19
N SER A 853 17.06 -32.33 -15.04
CA SER A 853 16.10 -33.41 -14.69
C SER A 853 16.34 -34.51 -13.62
N ALA A 854 15.36 -34.63 -12.70
CA ALA A 854 14.42 -35.77 -12.48
C ALA A 854 14.96 -37.18 -12.06
N THR A 855 14.26 -38.07 -11.32
CA THR A 855 12.81 -38.28 -11.04
C THR A 855 12.54 -38.92 -9.67
N ASP A 856 11.32 -38.69 -9.14
CA ASP A 856 10.45 -39.57 -8.31
C ASP A 856 10.97 -40.48 -7.18
N SER A 857 10.37 -40.30 -6.01
CA SER A 857 9.70 -41.38 -5.25
C SER A 857 8.57 -40.78 -4.38
N SER A 858 7.41 -41.45 -4.32
CA SER A 858 6.18 -40.89 -3.73
C SER A 858 5.72 -41.65 -2.47
N VAL A 859 5.25 -40.90 -1.45
CA VAL A 859 4.40 -41.40 -0.35
C VAL A 859 3.34 -40.35 -0.02
N VAL A 860 2.10 -40.78 0.23
CA VAL A 860 0.90 -39.93 0.19
C VAL A 860 0.38 -39.56 1.59
N ILE A 861 0.30 -38.25 1.82
CA ILE A 861 -0.73 -37.45 2.52
C ILE A 861 -1.75 -38.21 3.39
N SER A 862 -1.92 -37.72 4.63
CA SER A 862 -3.26 -37.52 5.20
C SER A 862 -3.38 -36.12 5.77
N SER A 863 -4.40 -35.35 5.35
CA SER A 863 -4.68 -33.99 5.82
C SER A 863 -6.18 -33.72 5.78
N SER A 864 -6.71 -33.00 6.77
CA SER A 864 -8.15 -32.73 6.87
C SER A 864 -8.49 -31.46 7.67
N VAL A 865 -7.99 -30.31 7.22
CA VAL A 865 -8.65 -29.01 7.48
C VAL A 865 -9.08 -28.43 6.13
N ARG A 866 -10.38 -28.22 5.95
CA ARG A 866 -10.95 -27.78 4.66
C ARG A 866 -10.73 -26.27 4.46
N PRO A 867 -10.47 -25.81 3.22
CA PRO A 867 -10.60 -24.40 2.90
C PRO A 867 -12.06 -23.94 2.98
N ALA A 868 -12.28 -22.72 3.50
CA ALA A 868 -13.59 -22.10 3.60
C ALA A 868 -14.27 -22.00 2.22
N SER A 869 -15.54 -22.41 2.15
CA SER A 869 -16.25 -22.54 0.88
C SER A 869 -16.71 -21.18 0.32
N ALA A 870 -16.97 -21.12 -0.99
CA ALA A 870 -17.51 -19.91 -1.64
C ALA A 870 -18.85 -19.42 -1.05
N HIS A 871 -19.55 -20.25 -0.28
CA HIS A 871 -20.83 -19.92 0.35
C HIS A 871 -20.73 -18.85 1.44
N GLU A 872 -19.63 -18.79 2.20
CA GLU A 872 -19.46 -17.84 3.31
C GLU A 872 -19.09 -16.44 2.82
N LYS A 873 -18.27 -16.34 1.75
CA LYS A 873 -17.97 -15.05 1.11
C LYS A 873 -19.22 -14.42 0.46
N LEU A 874 -20.21 -15.24 0.08
CA LEU A 874 -21.50 -14.75 -0.42
C LEU A 874 -22.43 -14.20 0.68
N SER A 875 -22.34 -14.66 1.94
CA SER A 875 -23.30 -14.24 2.97
C SER A 875 -23.06 -12.80 3.43
N VAL A 876 -21.81 -12.40 3.61
CA VAL A 876 -21.42 -11.03 4.01
C VAL A 876 -21.74 -10.01 2.92
N ALA A 877 -21.53 -10.37 1.64
CA ALA A 877 -21.89 -9.51 0.51
C ALA A 877 -23.42 -9.30 0.39
N ARG A 878 -24.23 -10.32 0.73
CA ARG A 878 -25.70 -10.22 0.74
C ARG A 878 -26.20 -9.21 1.77
N SER A 879 -25.71 -9.24 3.02
CA SER A 879 -26.20 -8.36 4.09
C SER A 879 -25.91 -6.87 3.85
N LEU A 880 -24.80 -6.55 3.19
CA LEU A 880 -24.46 -5.16 2.81
C LEU A 880 -25.33 -4.62 1.65
N GLN A 881 -25.90 -5.50 0.82
CA GLN A 881 -26.74 -5.13 -0.31
C GLN A 881 -28.22 -4.99 0.08
N THR A 882 -28.75 -5.86 0.95
CA THR A 882 -30.11 -5.72 1.51
C THR A 882 -30.25 -4.39 2.24
N ASN A 883 -29.27 -4.00 3.07
CA ASN A 883 -29.28 -2.72 3.78
C ASN A 883 -29.41 -1.50 2.84
N ARG A 884 -28.74 -1.49 1.68
CA ARG A 884 -28.86 -0.38 0.70
C ARG A 884 -30.23 -0.32 0.05
N LEU A 885 -30.83 -1.48 -0.25
CA LEU A 885 -32.18 -1.53 -0.81
C LEU A 885 -33.23 -1.12 0.23
N ALA A 886 -33.05 -1.50 1.49
CA ALA A 886 -33.86 -1.03 2.62
C ALA A 886 -33.73 0.50 2.81
N GLU A 887 -32.54 1.08 2.70
CA GLU A 887 -32.34 2.54 2.68
C GLU A 887 -33.11 3.23 1.53
N VAL A 888 -33.13 2.64 0.33
CA VAL A 888 -33.87 3.21 -0.81
C VAL A 888 -35.38 3.24 -0.54
N LEU A 889 -35.96 2.20 0.09
CA LEU A 889 -37.35 2.21 0.55
C LEU A 889 -37.59 3.24 1.67
N ALA A 890 -36.70 3.31 2.67
CA ALA A 890 -36.81 4.25 3.78
C ALA A 890 -36.83 5.72 3.31
N ARG A 891 -35.97 6.07 2.33
CA ARG A 891 -35.92 7.42 1.73
C ARG A 891 -37.18 7.80 0.95
N HIS A 892 -38.02 6.84 0.55
CA HIS A 892 -39.31 7.07 -0.12
C HIS A 892 -40.51 6.96 0.84
N GLY A 893 -40.30 7.22 2.15
CA GLY A 893 -41.37 7.25 3.15
C GLY A 893 -41.78 5.88 3.70
N GLY A 894 -40.97 4.83 3.46
CA GLY A 894 -41.14 3.50 4.06
C GLY A 894 -42.33 2.69 3.53
N GLN A 895 -43.11 3.21 2.59
CA GLN A 895 -44.21 2.47 1.95
C GLN A 895 -43.79 2.01 0.55
N ASN A 896 -43.80 0.71 0.31
CA ASN A 896 -43.62 0.14 -1.02
C ASN A 896 -44.97 0.16 -1.78
N PRO A 897 -45.15 1.00 -2.82
CA PRO A 897 -46.42 1.16 -3.51
C PRO A 897 -46.75 -0.01 -4.45
N PHE A 898 -45.79 -0.89 -4.75
CA PHE A 898 -45.96 -2.06 -5.63
C PHE A 898 -46.27 -3.36 -4.87
N TYR A 899 -45.98 -3.42 -3.57
CA TYR A 899 -46.04 -4.65 -2.79
C TYR A 899 -47.42 -5.34 -2.88
N MET A 900 -47.42 -6.59 -3.33
CA MET A 900 -48.59 -7.44 -3.56
C MET A 900 -49.68 -6.83 -4.48
N LYS A 901 -49.35 -5.86 -5.34
CA LYS A 901 -50.28 -5.30 -6.32
C LYS A 901 -50.04 -5.83 -7.74
N HIS A 902 -51.11 -5.99 -8.50
CA HIS A 902 -51.03 -6.27 -9.94
C HIS A 902 -50.51 -5.04 -10.71
N VAL A 903 -49.62 -5.26 -11.67
CA VAL A 903 -49.02 -4.23 -12.55
C VAL A 903 -49.66 -4.37 -13.93
N LEU A 904 -50.87 -3.83 -14.07
CA LEU A 904 -51.75 -4.00 -15.23
C LEU A 904 -51.63 -2.86 -16.25
N SER A 905 -51.42 -1.63 -15.77
CA SER A 905 -51.39 -0.40 -16.58
C SER A 905 -50.41 0.63 -16.02
N VAL A 906 -49.81 1.44 -16.91
CA VAL A 906 -48.98 2.59 -16.50
C VAL A 906 -49.78 3.65 -15.73
N ARG A 907 -51.11 3.62 -15.83
CA ARG A 907 -52.02 4.54 -15.15
C ARG A 907 -52.06 4.36 -13.62
N GLN A 908 -51.59 3.22 -13.11
CA GLN A 908 -51.57 2.90 -11.68
C GLN A 908 -50.43 3.58 -10.90
N PHE A 909 -49.44 4.13 -11.59
CA PHE A 909 -48.18 4.60 -10.98
C PHE A 909 -47.96 6.08 -11.27
N SER A 910 -47.67 6.83 -10.22
CA SER A 910 -47.25 8.21 -10.23
C SER A 910 -45.76 8.34 -10.56
N ARG A 911 -45.30 9.58 -10.73
CA ARG A 911 -43.90 9.89 -11.01
C ARG A 911 -42.98 9.45 -9.86
N ASP A 912 -43.47 9.53 -8.63
CA ASP A 912 -42.68 9.19 -7.44
C ASP A 912 -42.56 7.66 -7.27
N ASP A 913 -43.61 6.91 -7.63
CA ASP A 913 -43.56 5.45 -7.73
C ASP A 913 -42.53 4.99 -8.78
N LEU A 914 -42.49 5.69 -9.93
CA LEU A 914 -41.50 5.44 -10.98
C LEU A 914 -40.08 5.82 -10.54
N HIS A 915 -39.91 6.89 -9.76
CA HIS A 915 -38.60 7.24 -9.19
C HIS A 915 -38.07 6.16 -8.25
N LEU A 916 -38.92 5.58 -7.39
CA LEU A 916 -38.56 4.45 -6.54
C LEU A 916 -38.17 3.22 -7.39
N LEU A 917 -38.99 2.84 -8.37
CA LEU A 917 -38.70 1.72 -9.27
C LEU A 917 -37.34 1.88 -9.96
N PHE A 918 -37.03 3.10 -10.44
CA PHE A 918 -35.76 3.40 -11.11
C PHE A 918 -34.57 3.47 -10.15
N ALA A 919 -34.76 3.92 -8.91
CA ALA A 919 -33.72 3.87 -7.88
C ALA A 919 -33.33 2.41 -7.56
N VAL A 920 -34.32 1.53 -7.33
CA VAL A 920 -34.10 0.10 -7.13
C VAL A 920 -33.46 -0.54 -8.36
N ALA A 921 -33.89 -0.19 -9.58
CA ALA A 921 -33.29 -0.71 -10.82
C ALA A 921 -31.80 -0.37 -10.97
N GLN A 922 -31.36 0.80 -10.49
CA GLN A 922 -29.96 1.19 -10.54
C GLN A 922 -29.09 0.43 -9.52
N GLU A 923 -29.62 0.15 -8.32
CA GLU A 923 -28.95 -0.75 -7.37
C GLU A 923 -28.89 -2.19 -7.91
N MET A 924 -29.99 -2.69 -8.51
CA MET A 924 -30.03 -4.02 -9.15
C MET A 924 -28.98 -4.16 -10.27
N ARG A 925 -28.82 -3.13 -11.11
CA ARG A 925 -27.75 -3.07 -12.12
C ARG A 925 -26.36 -3.16 -11.49
N THR A 926 -26.11 -2.30 -10.50
CA THR A 926 -24.81 -2.22 -9.80
C THR A 926 -24.46 -3.54 -9.12
N ALA A 927 -25.44 -4.20 -8.51
CA ALA A 927 -25.25 -5.50 -7.87
C ALA A 927 -25.00 -6.62 -8.89
N VAL A 928 -25.79 -6.72 -9.96
CA VAL A 928 -25.58 -7.75 -11.00
C VAL A 928 -24.21 -7.63 -11.66
N GLN A 929 -23.70 -6.42 -11.86
CA GLN A 929 -22.34 -6.19 -12.38
C GLN A 929 -21.24 -6.65 -11.40
N ARG A 930 -21.50 -6.66 -10.09
CA ARG A 930 -20.52 -7.06 -9.05
C ARG A 930 -20.58 -8.54 -8.67
N SER A 931 -21.78 -9.10 -8.53
CA SER A 931 -22.02 -10.44 -7.96
C SER A 931 -22.79 -11.39 -8.87
N GLY A 932 -23.14 -10.98 -10.09
CA GLY A 932 -23.92 -11.77 -11.04
C GLY A 932 -25.42 -11.91 -10.71
N GLY A 933 -25.80 -11.78 -9.44
CA GLY A 933 -27.19 -11.83 -8.97
C GLY A 933 -27.36 -11.36 -7.52
N LEU A 934 -28.62 -11.27 -7.10
CA LEU A 934 -29.10 -10.80 -5.80
C LEU A 934 -30.23 -11.74 -5.32
N PRO A 935 -29.96 -12.76 -4.49
CA PRO A 935 -30.94 -13.82 -4.18
C PRO A 935 -32.03 -13.40 -3.18
N LEU A 936 -32.72 -12.28 -3.45
CA LEU A 936 -33.79 -11.68 -2.65
C LEU A 936 -35.11 -12.45 -2.74
N LEU A 937 -35.35 -13.11 -3.87
CA LEU A 937 -36.53 -13.94 -4.15
C LEU A 937 -36.22 -15.44 -4.05
N ALA A 938 -35.19 -15.80 -3.27
CA ALA A 938 -34.85 -17.18 -3.00
C ALA A 938 -36.05 -17.96 -2.44
N GLY A 939 -36.43 -19.05 -3.13
CA GLY A 939 -37.60 -19.86 -2.77
C GLY A 939 -38.94 -19.38 -3.34
N ARG A 940 -38.99 -18.24 -4.05
CA ARG A 940 -40.18 -17.78 -4.78
C ARG A 940 -40.23 -18.37 -6.19
N VAL A 941 -41.43 -18.58 -6.72
CA VAL A 941 -41.70 -19.14 -8.05
C VAL A 941 -42.51 -18.16 -8.90
N MET A 942 -42.08 -17.91 -10.14
CA MET A 942 -42.83 -17.14 -11.12
C MET A 942 -43.41 -18.04 -12.22
N ALA A 943 -44.68 -17.85 -12.56
CA ALA A 943 -45.25 -18.36 -13.80
C ALA A 943 -45.00 -17.37 -14.94
N SER A 944 -44.31 -17.80 -16.00
CA SER A 944 -44.06 -17.01 -17.21
C SER A 944 -45.02 -17.45 -18.32
N VAL A 945 -46.18 -16.79 -18.42
CA VAL A 945 -47.28 -17.16 -19.32
C VAL A 945 -47.28 -16.26 -20.56
N PHE A 946 -46.90 -16.79 -21.72
CA PHE A 946 -46.78 -16.04 -22.96
C PHE A 946 -47.57 -16.74 -24.09
N TYR A 947 -48.79 -16.26 -24.36
CA TYR A 947 -49.62 -16.75 -25.47
C TYR A 947 -49.40 -15.96 -26.76
N GLU A 948 -48.82 -14.75 -26.67
CA GLU A 948 -48.25 -14.05 -27.82
C GLU A 948 -46.70 -14.15 -27.73
N PRO A 949 -46.00 -14.78 -28.69
CA PRO A 949 -44.56 -15.03 -28.60
C PRO A 949 -43.70 -13.76 -28.45
N SER A 950 -42.70 -13.81 -27.55
CA SER A 950 -41.69 -12.75 -27.44
C SER A 950 -40.43 -13.18 -26.68
N SER A 951 -39.33 -13.39 -27.41
CA SER A 951 -38.04 -13.76 -26.82
C SER A 951 -37.49 -12.66 -25.90
N ARG A 952 -37.42 -11.40 -26.37
CA ARG A 952 -36.89 -10.27 -25.56
C ARG A 952 -37.64 -10.11 -24.23
N THR A 953 -38.97 -10.04 -24.27
CA THR A 953 -39.76 -9.81 -23.04
C THR A 953 -39.71 -11.04 -22.14
N SER A 954 -39.99 -12.25 -22.66
CA SER A 954 -40.01 -13.48 -21.84
C SER A 954 -38.65 -13.80 -21.23
N SER A 955 -37.58 -13.88 -22.03
CA SER A 955 -36.24 -14.21 -21.52
C SER A 955 -35.71 -13.18 -20.52
N SER A 956 -36.07 -11.89 -20.65
CA SER A 956 -35.65 -10.87 -19.67
C SER A 956 -36.37 -10.97 -18.33
N PHE A 957 -37.66 -11.38 -18.30
CA PHE A 957 -38.36 -11.67 -17.04
C PHE A 957 -37.81 -12.93 -16.39
N GLN A 958 -37.58 -14.00 -17.18
CA GLN A 958 -36.97 -15.24 -16.69
C GLN A 958 -35.57 -14.97 -16.10
N ALA A 959 -34.70 -14.27 -16.83
CA ALA A 959 -33.37 -13.89 -16.36
C ALA A 959 -33.42 -12.98 -15.13
N ALA A 960 -34.40 -12.07 -15.04
CA ALA A 960 -34.59 -11.23 -13.86
C ALA A 960 -34.94 -12.06 -12.61
N MET A 961 -35.90 -12.98 -12.71
CA MET A 961 -36.30 -13.84 -11.58
C MET A 961 -35.16 -14.78 -11.16
N LEU A 962 -34.46 -15.39 -12.12
CA LEU A 962 -33.32 -16.27 -11.86
C LEU A 962 -32.14 -15.51 -11.20
N ARG A 963 -31.82 -14.30 -11.68
CA ARG A 963 -30.81 -13.43 -11.02
C ARG A 963 -31.28 -12.94 -9.65
N LEU A 964 -32.58 -12.93 -9.38
CA LEU A 964 -33.14 -12.69 -8.06
C LEU A 964 -33.16 -13.94 -7.14
N GLY A 965 -32.60 -15.07 -7.59
CA GLY A 965 -32.59 -16.34 -6.85
C GLY A 965 -33.92 -17.09 -6.84
N GLY A 966 -34.94 -16.57 -7.51
CA GLY A 966 -36.23 -17.23 -7.68
C GLY A 966 -36.22 -18.25 -8.81
N GLN A 967 -37.25 -19.10 -8.84
CA GLN A 967 -37.46 -20.11 -9.88
C GLN A 967 -38.54 -19.66 -10.87
N VAL A 968 -38.55 -20.25 -12.07
CA VAL A 968 -39.51 -19.94 -13.12
C VAL A 968 -39.97 -21.21 -13.82
N PHE A 969 -41.27 -21.32 -14.05
CA PHE A 969 -41.81 -22.23 -15.07
C PHE A 969 -42.51 -21.44 -16.17
N THR A 970 -42.48 -21.98 -17.39
CA THR A 970 -43.02 -21.33 -18.58
C THR A 970 -44.29 -22.03 -19.05
N ALA A 971 -45.32 -21.27 -19.40
CA ALA A 971 -46.51 -21.77 -20.06
C ALA A 971 -46.78 -20.99 -21.35
N SER A 972 -47.07 -21.71 -22.43
CA SER A 972 -47.49 -21.20 -23.73
C SER A 972 -48.91 -21.67 -24.05
N SER A 973 -49.51 -21.15 -25.12
CA SER A 973 -50.79 -21.64 -25.64
C SER A 973 -50.72 -23.13 -25.98
N GLU A 974 -49.60 -23.60 -26.52
CA GLU A 974 -49.35 -25.00 -26.90
C GLU A 974 -49.17 -25.95 -25.70
N THR A 975 -48.66 -25.45 -24.58
CA THR A 975 -48.28 -26.25 -23.40
C THR A 975 -49.26 -26.15 -22.23
N SER A 976 -50.32 -25.35 -22.34
CA SER A 976 -51.35 -25.17 -21.32
C SER A 976 -52.70 -25.76 -21.74
N SER A 977 -53.58 -26.01 -20.76
CA SER A 977 -54.93 -26.57 -21.00
C SER A 977 -55.84 -25.67 -21.84
N VAL A 978 -55.47 -24.43 -22.12
CA VAL A 978 -56.15 -23.56 -23.10
C VAL A 978 -56.16 -24.20 -24.50
N ALA A 979 -55.13 -24.97 -24.89
CA ALA A 979 -55.16 -25.79 -26.11
C ALA A 979 -56.27 -26.86 -26.13
N LYS A 980 -56.81 -27.21 -24.97
CA LYS A 980 -57.92 -28.16 -24.78
C LYS A 980 -59.27 -27.46 -24.50
N GLY A 981 -59.31 -26.13 -24.56
CA GLY A 981 -60.52 -25.33 -24.32
C GLY A 981 -60.75 -24.85 -22.88
N GLU A 982 -59.73 -24.92 -22.00
CA GLU A 982 -59.80 -24.27 -20.68
C GLU A 982 -59.82 -22.74 -20.81
N THR A 983 -60.52 -22.04 -19.90
CA THR A 983 -60.53 -20.57 -19.88
C THR A 983 -59.19 -20.02 -19.39
N LEU A 984 -58.79 -18.83 -19.85
CA LEU A 984 -57.57 -18.16 -19.37
C LEU A 984 -57.62 -17.94 -17.85
N GLU A 985 -58.80 -17.59 -17.33
CA GLU A 985 -59.07 -17.33 -15.92
C GLU A 985 -58.87 -18.58 -15.05
N ASP A 986 -59.31 -19.76 -15.51
CA ASP A 986 -59.14 -21.02 -14.79
C ASP A 986 -57.69 -21.54 -14.88
N THR A 987 -57.03 -21.39 -16.03
CA THR A 987 -55.59 -21.67 -16.17
C THR A 987 -54.76 -20.77 -15.24
N VAL A 988 -55.07 -19.48 -15.17
CA VAL A 988 -54.38 -18.53 -14.28
C VAL A 988 -54.66 -18.83 -12.81
N ARG A 989 -55.88 -19.24 -12.43
CA ARG A 989 -56.19 -19.70 -11.07
C ARG A 989 -55.40 -20.96 -10.70
N THR A 990 -55.22 -21.87 -11.65
CA THR A 990 -54.39 -23.07 -11.48
C THR A 990 -52.92 -22.69 -11.24
N PHE A 991 -52.35 -21.80 -12.04
CA PHE A 991 -50.96 -21.33 -11.85
C PHE A 991 -50.78 -20.51 -10.56
N ALA A 992 -51.79 -19.77 -10.12
CA ALA A 992 -51.79 -19.06 -8.83
C ALA A 992 -51.74 -19.98 -7.60
N SER A 993 -51.94 -21.28 -7.78
CA SER A 993 -51.76 -22.31 -6.74
C SER A 993 -50.32 -22.82 -6.66
N TYR A 994 -49.46 -22.49 -7.63
CA TYR A 994 -48.08 -23.00 -7.75
C TYR A 994 -47.00 -21.89 -7.83
N ALA A 995 -47.40 -20.64 -8.11
CA ALA A 995 -46.50 -19.50 -8.28
C ALA A 995 -46.86 -18.34 -7.35
N ASP A 996 -45.86 -17.63 -6.86
CA ASP A 996 -46.01 -16.39 -6.07
C ASP A 996 -46.35 -15.17 -6.95
N ILE A 997 -46.07 -15.24 -8.26
CA ILE A 997 -46.33 -14.15 -9.21
C ILE A 997 -46.51 -14.69 -10.64
N ILE A 998 -47.40 -14.06 -11.41
CA ILE A 998 -47.68 -14.44 -12.80
C ILE A 998 -47.31 -13.29 -13.74
N THR A 999 -46.36 -13.51 -14.65
CA THR A 999 -46.11 -12.60 -15.78
C THR A 999 -46.92 -13.08 -16.97
N LEU A 1000 -47.85 -12.26 -17.46
CA LEU A 1000 -48.81 -12.65 -18.50
C LEU A 1000 -48.69 -11.75 -19.74
N ARG A 1001 -48.62 -12.37 -20.92
CA ARG A 1001 -48.74 -11.71 -22.23
C ARG A 1001 -49.77 -12.42 -23.10
N HIS A 1002 -50.72 -11.66 -23.64
CA HIS A 1002 -51.90 -12.17 -24.35
C HIS A 1002 -52.14 -11.42 -25.67
N PRO A 1003 -52.62 -12.07 -26.75
CA PRO A 1003 -52.89 -11.39 -28.03
C PRO A 1003 -54.16 -10.53 -28.03
N GLN A 1004 -55.12 -10.80 -27.14
CA GLN A 1004 -56.36 -10.03 -27.00
C GLN A 1004 -56.20 -8.91 -25.95
N PRO A 1005 -56.64 -7.66 -26.24
CA PRO A 1005 -56.66 -6.57 -25.27
C PRO A 1005 -57.62 -6.84 -24.10
N GLY A 1006 -57.28 -6.39 -22.89
CA GLY A 1006 -58.14 -6.54 -21.71
C GLY A 1006 -58.02 -7.89 -20.98
N SER A 1007 -57.43 -8.91 -21.61
CA SER A 1007 -57.35 -10.26 -21.04
C SER A 1007 -56.47 -10.36 -19.79
N VAL A 1008 -55.43 -9.52 -19.68
CA VAL A 1008 -54.57 -9.50 -18.48
C VAL A 1008 -55.31 -8.92 -17.28
N GLN A 1009 -56.19 -7.96 -17.52
CA GLN A 1009 -57.06 -7.36 -16.53
C GLN A 1009 -58.15 -8.36 -16.10
N GLY A 1010 -58.77 -9.08 -17.04
CA GLY A 1010 -59.71 -10.18 -16.74
C GLY A 1010 -59.08 -11.27 -15.86
N ALA A 1011 -57.92 -11.78 -16.28
CA ALA A 1011 -57.15 -12.77 -15.53
C ALA A 1011 -56.79 -12.29 -14.10
N ALA A 1012 -56.43 -11.01 -13.93
CA ALA A 1012 -56.07 -10.46 -12.63
C ALA A 1012 -57.22 -10.40 -11.62
N HIS A 1013 -58.49 -10.23 -12.06
CA HIS A 1013 -59.64 -10.25 -11.16
C HIS A 1013 -59.88 -11.62 -10.50
N MET A 1014 -59.43 -12.70 -11.14
CA MET A 1014 -59.64 -14.08 -10.69
C MET A 1014 -58.39 -14.74 -10.10
N CYS A 1015 -57.30 -13.97 -9.95
CA CYS A 1015 -56.00 -14.45 -9.50
C CYS A 1015 -55.71 -14.04 -8.06
N SER A 1016 -55.29 -15.00 -7.23
CA SER A 1016 -54.92 -14.76 -5.81
C SER A 1016 -53.52 -14.18 -5.62
N VAL A 1017 -52.70 -14.13 -6.67
CA VAL A 1017 -51.31 -13.64 -6.64
C VAL A 1017 -51.10 -12.48 -7.61
N PRO A 1018 -50.06 -11.64 -7.43
CA PRO A 1018 -49.82 -10.50 -8.32
C PRO A 1018 -49.64 -10.92 -9.79
N VAL A 1019 -50.14 -10.07 -10.69
CA VAL A 1019 -50.07 -10.27 -12.14
C VAL A 1019 -49.32 -9.11 -12.78
N LEU A 1020 -48.30 -9.41 -13.59
CA LEU A 1020 -47.52 -8.43 -14.35
C LEU A 1020 -47.92 -8.44 -15.83
N ASN A 1021 -48.37 -7.31 -16.35
CA ASN A 1021 -48.69 -7.15 -17.78
C ASN A 1021 -47.41 -7.04 -18.63
N ALA A 1022 -47.15 -8.08 -19.41
CA ALA A 1022 -46.07 -8.18 -20.40
C ALA A 1022 -46.56 -7.95 -21.85
N GLY A 1023 -47.77 -7.43 -22.02
CA GLY A 1023 -48.41 -7.00 -23.26
C GLY A 1023 -49.79 -7.64 -23.45
N ASP A 1024 -50.84 -6.82 -23.64
CA ASP A 1024 -52.20 -7.30 -23.96
C ASP A 1024 -52.69 -6.75 -25.31
N GLY A 1025 -52.51 -7.51 -26.40
CA GLY A 1025 -52.94 -7.13 -27.75
C GLY A 1025 -52.40 -5.76 -28.21
N ILE A 1026 -53.31 -4.84 -28.57
CA ILE A 1026 -53.03 -3.41 -28.84
C ILE A 1026 -53.25 -2.49 -27.61
N GLY A 1027 -53.38 -3.07 -26.41
CA GLY A 1027 -53.65 -2.40 -25.14
C GLY A 1027 -52.42 -1.70 -24.55
N GLU A 1028 -51.88 -2.22 -23.43
CA GLU A 1028 -50.71 -1.64 -22.77
C GLU A 1028 -49.54 -2.62 -22.66
N HIS A 1029 -48.34 -2.08 -22.42
CA HIS A 1029 -47.15 -2.85 -22.04
C HIS A 1029 -46.38 -2.06 -20.97
N PRO A 1030 -46.88 -2.02 -19.71
CA PRO A 1030 -46.35 -1.11 -18.70
C PRO A 1030 -44.89 -1.36 -18.37
N SER A 1031 -44.48 -2.62 -18.27
CA SER A 1031 -43.08 -3.00 -18.04
C SER A 1031 -42.12 -2.51 -19.14
N GLN A 1032 -42.59 -2.39 -20.40
CA GLN A 1032 -41.79 -1.84 -21.49
C GLN A 1032 -41.72 -0.30 -21.40
N ALA A 1033 -42.83 0.40 -21.16
CA ALA A 1033 -42.81 1.85 -20.98
C ALA A 1033 -41.93 2.30 -19.79
N MET A 1034 -41.94 1.54 -18.69
CA MET A 1034 -41.06 1.76 -17.54
C MET A 1034 -39.58 1.62 -17.92
N LEU A 1035 -39.19 0.56 -18.64
CA LEU A 1035 -37.78 0.35 -19.01
C LEU A 1035 -37.30 1.31 -20.10
N ASP A 1036 -38.19 1.74 -20.99
CA ASP A 1036 -37.90 2.75 -22.01
C ASP A 1036 -37.67 4.12 -21.35
N THR A 1037 -38.51 4.50 -20.40
CA THR A 1037 -38.34 5.73 -19.60
C THR A 1037 -37.06 5.69 -18.74
N PHE A 1038 -36.74 4.53 -18.15
CA PHE A 1038 -35.47 4.33 -17.44
C PHE A 1038 -34.27 4.48 -18.38
N THR A 1039 -34.35 3.95 -19.61
CA THR A 1039 -33.29 4.11 -20.62
C THR A 1039 -33.06 5.58 -20.96
N ILE A 1040 -34.13 6.34 -21.22
CA ILE A 1040 -34.03 7.79 -21.49
C ILE A 1040 -33.39 8.52 -20.29
N ARG A 1041 -33.78 8.17 -19.06
CA ARG A 1041 -33.20 8.72 -17.83
C ARG A 1041 -31.72 8.39 -17.67
N GLU A 1042 -31.26 7.20 -18.02
CA GLU A 1042 -29.85 6.82 -17.91
C GLU A 1042 -28.98 7.49 -18.98
N GLU A 1043 -29.49 7.67 -20.20
CA GLU A 1043 -28.74 8.31 -21.30
C GLU A 1043 -28.65 9.84 -21.16
N PHE A 1044 -29.71 10.51 -20.64
CA PHE A 1044 -29.77 11.98 -20.50
C PHE A 1044 -29.67 12.50 -19.05
N GLY A 1045 -29.67 11.62 -18.05
CA GLY A 1045 -29.79 11.99 -16.62
C GLY A 1045 -31.18 12.47 -16.19
N THR A 1046 -32.05 12.86 -17.13
CA THR A 1046 -33.43 13.32 -16.88
C THR A 1046 -34.31 13.07 -18.11
N VAL A 1047 -35.63 13.06 -17.90
CA VAL A 1047 -36.64 12.98 -18.99
C VAL A 1047 -37.30 14.35 -19.23
N ASN A 1048 -37.11 15.32 -18.32
CA ASN A 1048 -37.71 16.66 -18.43
C ASN A 1048 -36.97 17.50 -19.48
N GLY A 1049 -37.67 18.30 -20.27
CA GLY A 1049 -37.05 19.22 -21.24
C GLY A 1049 -36.63 18.59 -22.58
N LEU A 1050 -36.92 17.31 -22.82
CA LEU A 1050 -36.50 16.58 -24.03
C LEU A 1050 -37.54 16.68 -25.16
N THR A 1051 -37.06 16.60 -26.40
CA THR A 1051 -37.88 16.39 -27.60
C THR A 1051 -37.83 14.92 -28.01
N ILE A 1052 -38.96 14.23 -27.88
CA ILE A 1052 -39.09 12.80 -28.10
C ILE A 1052 -39.96 12.56 -29.32
N THR A 1053 -39.38 11.96 -30.35
CA THR A 1053 -40.01 11.73 -31.65
C THR A 1053 -40.31 10.24 -31.81
N LEU A 1054 -41.60 9.89 -31.89
CA LEU A 1054 -42.09 8.53 -32.07
C LEU A 1054 -42.37 8.30 -33.56
N VAL A 1055 -41.77 7.28 -34.17
CA VAL A 1055 -41.82 7.04 -35.63
C VAL A 1055 -42.31 5.61 -35.94
N GLY A 1056 -43.21 5.46 -36.91
CA GLY A 1056 -43.59 4.14 -37.47
C GLY A 1056 -45.08 3.83 -37.32
N ASP A 1057 -45.41 2.59 -36.92
CA ASP A 1057 -46.77 2.24 -36.51
C ASP A 1057 -47.08 2.81 -35.12
N LEU A 1058 -47.83 3.91 -35.09
CA LEU A 1058 -48.30 4.56 -33.87
C LEU A 1058 -49.76 4.21 -33.54
N ARG A 1059 -50.51 3.61 -34.47
CA ARG A 1059 -51.90 3.20 -34.30
C ARG A 1059 -52.03 1.93 -33.47
N ASN A 1060 -51.22 0.92 -33.77
CA ASN A 1060 -51.28 -0.41 -33.14
C ASN A 1060 -50.17 -0.61 -32.07
N GLY A 1061 -49.22 0.31 -31.98
CA GLY A 1061 -48.06 0.23 -31.09
C GLY A 1061 -48.37 0.42 -29.61
N ARG A 1062 -48.83 -0.64 -28.91
CA ARG A 1062 -49.05 -0.61 -27.44
C ARG A 1062 -47.87 -0.08 -26.61
N THR A 1063 -46.63 -0.23 -27.11
CA THR A 1063 -45.42 0.28 -26.47
C THR A 1063 -45.35 1.81 -26.52
N VAL A 1064 -45.59 2.42 -27.68
CA VAL A 1064 -45.64 3.89 -27.82
C VAL A 1064 -46.86 4.50 -27.11
N HIS A 1065 -48.02 3.82 -27.08
CA HIS A 1065 -49.17 4.26 -26.29
C HIS A 1065 -48.84 4.31 -24.79
N SER A 1066 -48.18 3.27 -24.28
CA SER A 1066 -47.76 3.18 -22.88
C SER A 1066 -46.66 4.18 -22.56
N LEU A 1067 -45.69 4.36 -23.46
CA LEU A 1067 -44.56 5.28 -23.31
C LEU A 1067 -45.01 6.74 -23.31
N ALA A 1068 -45.89 7.15 -24.22
CA ALA A 1068 -46.46 8.51 -24.24
C ALA A 1068 -47.18 8.86 -22.92
N ARG A 1069 -47.95 7.91 -22.36
CA ARG A 1069 -48.62 8.07 -21.06
C ARG A 1069 -47.67 8.18 -19.86
N VAL A 1070 -46.49 7.56 -19.92
CA VAL A 1070 -45.46 7.68 -18.86
C VAL A 1070 -44.66 8.98 -19.02
N ILE A 1071 -44.27 9.33 -20.25
CA ILE A 1071 -43.55 10.57 -20.56
C ILE A 1071 -44.37 11.81 -20.16
N ALA A 1072 -45.70 11.76 -20.30
CA ALA A 1072 -46.60 12.82 -19.84
C ALA A 1072 -46.43 13.20 -18.34
N GLN A 1073 -45.83 12.35 -17.51
CA GLN A 1073 -45.56 12.66 -16.10
C GLN A 1073 -44.33 13.59 -15.90
N TYR A 1074 -43.61 13.92 -16.97
CA TYR A 1074 -42.39 14.75 -16.94
C TYR A 1074 -42.63 16.15 -17.52
N LYS A 1075 -41.87 17.13 -17.03
CA LYS A 1075 -42.10 18.55 -17.33
C LYS A 1075 -41.39 18.98 -18.62
N ASN A 1076 -42.00 19.91 -19.35
CA ASN A 1076 -41.45 20.55 -20.55
C ASN A 1076 -41.01 19.54 -21.64
N VAL A 1077 -41.74 18.45 -21.81
CA VAL A 1077 -41.45 17.47 -22.87
C VAL A 1077 -42.24 17.82 -24.13
N THR A 1078 -41.60 17.69 -25.29
CA THR A 1078 -42.23 17.78 -26.61
C THR A 1078 -42.35 16.38 -27.20
N LEU A 1079 -43.56 15.98 -27.60
CA LEU A 1079 -43.85 14.73 -28.29
C LEU A 1079 -44.14 15.01 -29.77
N ASN A 1080 -43.30 14.47 -30.65
CA ASN A 1080 -43.55 14.48 -32.10
C ASN A 1080 -44.01 13.09 -32.55
N TYR A 1081 -45.13 13.02 -33.26
CA TYR A 1081 -45.66 11.78 -33.85
C TYR A 1081 -45.40 11.79 -35.35
N VAL A 1082 -44.63 10.83 -35.85
CA VAL A 1082 -44.28 10.70 -37.28
C VAL A 1082 -44.78 9.35 -37.81
N SER A 1083 -45.78 9.38 -38.68
CA SER A 1083 -46.43 8.15 -39.16
C SER A 1083 -47.19 8.38 -40.47
N PRO A 1084 -47.44 7.33 -41.27
CA PRO A 1084 -48.35 7.44 -42.41
C PRO A 1084 -49.77 7.69 -41.88
N PRO A 1085 -50.66 8.38 -42.63
CA PRO A 1085 -52.01 8.71 -42.16
C PRO A 1085 -52.84 7.49 -41.69
N SER A 1086 -52.60 6.30 -42.24
CA SER A 1086 -53.27 5.05 -41.86
C SER A 1086 -52.86 4.49 -40.49
N LEU A 1087 -51.66 4.87 -39.99
CA LEU A 1087 -51.06 4.39 -38.73
C LEU A 1087 -50.85 5.52 -37.71
N ALA A 1088 -51.63 6.61 -37.81
CA ALA A 1088 -51.54 7.76 -36.91
C ALA A 1088 -51.84 7.41 -35.44
N MET A 1089 -51.22 8.15 -34.51
CA MET A 1089 -51.44 8.02 -33.06
C MET A 1089 -52.93 8.22 -32.72
N PRO A 1090 -53.61 7.28 -32.03
CA PRO A 1090 -55.05 7.39 -31.82
C PRO A 1090 -55.45 8.61 -30.99
N GLU A 1091 -56.56 9.25 -31.35
CA GLU A 1091 -57.14 10.42 -30.67
C GLU A 1091 -57.32 10.21 -29.15
N SER A 1092 -57.66 9.00 -28.72
CA SER A 1092 -57.79 8.65 -27.31
C SER A 1092 -56.46 8.78 -26.55
N ILE A 1093 -55.32 8.45 -27.17
CA ILE A 1093 -53.99 8.58 -26.57
C ILE A 1093 -53.57 10.05 -26.50
N LYS A 1094 -53.77 10.81 -27.59
CA LYS A 1094 -53.42 12.24 -27.63
C LYS A 1094 -54.21 13.06 -26.60
N ARG A 1095 -55.50 12.72 -26.41
CA ARG A 1095 -56.37 13.28 -25.36
C ARG A 1095 -55.96 12.83 -23.95
N ASP A 1096 -55.64 11.55 -23.74
CA ASP A 1096 -55.09 11.05 -22.46
C ASP A 1096 -53.85 11.86 -22.03
N VAL A 1097 -52.93 12.12 -22.97
CA VAL A 1097 -51.70 12.91 -22.73
C VAL A 1097 -52.05 14.37 -22.42
N ALA A 1098 -52.87 15.01 -23.24
CA ALA A 1098 -53.26 16.42 -23.05
C ALA A 1098 -53.99 16.67 -21.72
N LEU A 1099 -54.86 15.75 -21.29
CA LEU A 1099 -55.59 15.83 -20.02
C LEU A 1099 -54.67 15.67 -18.80
N ARG A 1100 -53.64 14.82 -18.90
CA ARG A 1100 -52.68 14.54 -17.82
C ARG A 1100 -51.56 15.58 -17.74
N ALA A 1101 -51.21 16.18 -18.87
CA ALA A 1101 -50.06 17.04 -19.02
C ALA A 1101 -50.33 18.15 -20.04
N PRO A 1102 -51.13 19.18 -19.68
CA PRO A 1102 -51.49 20.27 -20.60
C PRO A 1102 -50.29 21.14 -21.05
N TYR A 1103 -49.12 20.92 -20.46
CA TYR A 1103 -47.85 21.57 -20.80
C TYR A 1103 -46.96 20.76 -21.76
N VAL A 1104 -47.38 19.56 -22.16
CA VAL A 1104 -46.67 18.73 -23.15
C VAL A 1104 -47.11 19.14 -24.54
N ILE A 1105 -46.15 19.63 -25.34
CA ILE A 1105 -46.39 20.00 -26.74
C ILE A 1105 -46.52 18.71 -27.55
N GLN A 1106 -47.59 18.58 -28.34
CA GLN A 1106 -47.84 17.43 -29.21
C GLN A 1106 -47.92 17.90 -30.67
N ASN A 1107 -47.04 17.38 -31.52
CA ASN A 1107 -46.98 17.69 -32.95
C ASN A 1107 -47.17 16.43 -33.80
N GLU A 1108 -47.75 16.56 -34.99
CA GLU A 1108 -48.00 15.45 -35.92
C GLU A 1108 -47.38 15.75 -37.29
N TYR A 1109 -46.67 14.76 -37.85
CA TYR A 1109 -45.96 14.85 -39.13
C TYR A 1109 -46.15 13.58 -39.96
N THR A 1110 -46.22 13.72 -41.28
CA THR A 1110 -46.30 12.59 -42.22
C THR A 1110 -44.94 12.18 -42.79
N ALA A 1111 -43.88 12.97 -42.56
CA ALA A 1111 -42.53 12.72 -43.04
C ALA A 1111 -41.49 13.02 -41.94
N LEU A 1112 -40.41 12.22 -41.89
CA LEU A 1112 -39.29 12.42 -40.98
C LEU A 1112 -38.29 13.39 -41.64
N SER A 1113 -38.49 14.69 -41.46
CA SER A 1113 -37.67 15.73 -42.08
C SER A 1113 -36.35 16.00 -41.35
N ASP A 1114 -35.39 16.55 -42.07
CA ASP A 1114 -34.07 16.97 -41.55
C ASP A 1114 -34.19 17.93 -40.35
N GLU A 1115 -35.20 18.81 -40.33
CA GLU A 1115 -35.49 19.72 -39.21
C GLU A 1115 -35.99 18.98 -37.96
N ILE A 1116 -36.82 17.94 -38.13
CA ILE A 1116 -37.28 17.10 -37.01
C ILE A 1116 -36.09 16.32 -36.45
N LEU A 1117 -35.24 15.74 -37.30
CA LEU A 1117 -34.03 15.02 -36.88
C LEU A 1117 -33.02 15.93 -36.17
N ALA A 1118 -32.83 17.16 -36.64
CA ALA A 1118 -31.96 18.14 -36.00
C ALA A 1118 -32.46 18.60 -34.63
N ASN A 1119 -33.79 18.54 -34.38
CA ASN A 1119 -34.40 18.96 -33.11
C ASN A 1119 -34.76 17.82 -32.16
N THR A 1120 -34.71 16.55 -32.60
CA THR A 1120 -34.99 15.36 -31.77
C THR A 1120 -33.85 15.05 -30.79
N ASP A 1121 -34.19 14.69 -29.56
CA ASP A 1121 -33.27 14.14 -28.54
C ASP A 1121 -33.43 12.62 -28.40
N VAL A 1122 -34.65 12.10 -28.47
CA VAL A 1122 -34.95 10.66 -28.46
C VAL A 1122 -35.74 10.29 -29.71
N LEU A 1123 -35.15 9.49 -30.59
CA LEU A 1123 -35.81 8.93 -31.76
C LEU A 1123 -36.26 7.49 -31.44
N TYR A 1124 -37.54 7.30 -31.14
CA TYR A 1124 -38.10 6.00 -30.82
C TYR A 1124 -38.87 5.45 -32.01
N ILE A 1125 -38.35 4.37 -32.60
CA ILE A 1125 -38.89 3.79 -33.84
C ILE A 1125 -39.73 2.56 -33.48
N THR A 1126 -40.82 2.32 -34.21
CA THR A 1126 -41.64 1.10 -34.10
C THR A 1126 -41.67 0.33 -35.41
N ARG A 1127 -41.57 -1.00 -35.29
CA ARG A 1127 -41.78 -1.95 -36.37
C ARG A 1127 -43.23 -1.90 -36.88
N VAL A 1128 -43.40 -1.84 -38.20
CA VAL A 1128 -44.68 -2.14 -38.87
C VAL A 1128 -44.92 -3.66 -38.85
N GLN A 1129 -45.96 -4.09 -38.15
CA GLN A 1129 -46.27 -5.52 -37.95
C GLN A 1129 -47.22 -6.05 -39.04
N LYS A 1130 -46.76 -6.94 -39.92
CA LYS A 1130 -47.56 -7.55 -41.00
C LYS A 1130 -48.85 -8.20 -40.48
N GLU A 1131 -48.77 -8.83 -39.32
CA GLU A 1131 -49.85 -9.51 -38.60
C GLU A 1131 -50.93 -8.57 -38.01
N ARG A 1132 -50.80 -7.24 -38.17
CA ARG A 1132 -51.78 -6.24 -37.72
C ARG A 1132 -52.63 -5.64 -38.85
N PHE A 1133 -52.40 -6.02 -40.10
CA PHE A 1133 -53.14 -5.53 -41.27
C PHE A 1133 -54.17 -6.55 -41.75
N GLU A 1134 -55.33 -6.07 -42.16
CA GLU A 1134 -56.39 -6.90 -42.78
C GLU A 1134 -56.07 -7.20 -44.26
N SER A 1135 -55.38 -6.28 -44.94
CA SER A 1135 -54.93 -6.42 -46.33
C SER A 1135 -53.40 -6.45 -46.44
N LEU A 1136 -52.89 -7.32 -47.31
CA LEU A 1136 -51.46 -7.36 -47.65
C LEU A 1136 -50.99 -6.08 -48.35
N GLU A 1137 -51.87 -5.43 -49.13
CA GLU A 1137 -51.53 -4.23 -49.91
C GLU A 1137 -51.24 -3.02 -49.00
N GLU A 1138 -52.01 -2.87 -47.91
CA GLU A 1138 -51.80 -1.80 -46.92
C GLU A 1138 -50.46 -1.95 -46.16
N TYR A 1139 -50.06 -3.20 -45.90
CA TYR A 1139 -48.77 -3.51 -45.30
C TYR A 1139 -47.61 -3.18 -46.25
N GLU A 1140 -47.67 -3.65 -47.51
CA GLU A 1140 -46.63 -3.39 -48.51
C GLU A 1140 -46.48 -1.89 -48.80
N ALA A 1141 -47.57 -1.11 -48.74
CA ALA A 1141 -47.55 0.35 -48.89
C ALA A 1141 -46.91 1.12 -47.72
N THR A 1142 -46.70 0.48 -46.55
CA THR A 1142 -46.24 1.18 -45.33
C THR A 1142 -44.96 0.62 -44.70
N LYS A 1143 -44.58 -0.63 -44.99
CA LYS A 1143 -43.49 -1.36 -44.30
C LYS A 1143 -42.11 -0.69 -44.33
N ASP A 1144 -41.79 0.07 -45.38
CA ASP A 1144 -40.49 0.75 -45.56
C ASP A 1144 -40.62 2.29 -45.57
N ALA A 1145 -41.72 2.84 -45.04
CA ALA A 1145 -42.00 4.28 -45.10
C ALA A 1145 -40.99 5.15 -44.32
N TYR A 1146 -40.33 4.59 -43.30
CA TYR A 1146 -39.28 5.25 -42.52
C TYR A 1146 -38.15 4.26 -42.23
N ILE A 1147 -37.02 4.43 -42.91
CA ILE A 1147 -35.79 3.69 -42.66
C ILE A 1147 -34.76 4.66 -42.09
N VAL A 1148 -34.16 4.30 -40.94
CA VAL A 1148 -33.05 5.05 -40.35
C VAL A 1148 -31.73 4.38 -40.68
N ASP A 1149 -30.90 5.10 -41.44
CA ASP A 1149 -29.60 4.68 -41.95
C ASP A 1149 -28.51 5.71 -41.57
N ASN A 1150 -27.26 5.46 -41.98
CA ASN A 1150 -26.15 6.38 -41.74
C ASN A 1150 -26.31 7.76 -42.41
N SER A 1151 -27.14 7.88 -43.46
CA SER A 1151 -27.42 9.15 -44.12
C SER A 1151 -28.32 10.05 -43.27
N GLN A 1152 -29.35 9.47 -42.65
CA GLN A 1152 -30.23 10.17 -41.71
C GLN A 1152 -29.50 10.44 -40.39
N MET A 1153 -28.75 9.46 -39.88
CA MET A 1153 -27.97 9.62 -38.64
C MET A 1153 -26.93 10.75 -38.71
N ARG A 1154 -26.41 11.12 -39.88
CA ARG A 1154 -25.54 12.31 -40.05
C ARG A 1154 -26.25 13.65 -39.79
N LYS A 1155 -27.58 13.70 -39.90
CA LYS A 1155 -28.41 14.91 -39.73
C LYS A 1155 -28.91 15.09 -38.30
N CYS A 1156 -29.01 13.99 -37.55
CA CYS A 1156 -29.43 13.97 -36.15
C CYS A 1156 -28.44 14.69 -35.22
N LYS A 1157 -28.91 15.17 -34.05
CA LYS A 1157 -28.00 15.71 -33.01
C LYS A 1157 -26.93 14.69 -32.62
N ARG A 1158 -25.76 15.19 -32.20
CA ARG A 1158 -24.64 14.35 -31.71
C ARG A 1158 -24.98 13.59 -30.42
N ASN A 1159 -25.85 14.14 -29.59
CA ASN A 1159 -26.31 13.58 -28.33
C ASN A 1159 -27.72 12.96 -28.40
N MET A 1160 -28.31 12.83 -29.60
CA MET A 1160 -29.58 12.12 -29.77
C MET A 1160 -29.39 10.63 -29.50
N ILE A 1161 -30.39 9.91 -28.98
CA ILE A 1161 -30.42 8.44 -28.94
C ILE A 1161 -31.48 7.86 -29.88
N VAL A 1162 -31.21 6.66 -30.41
CA VAL A 1162 -32.15 5.85 -31.20
C VAL A 1162 -32.59 4.64 -30.37
N MET A 1163 -33.90 4.48 -30.19
CA MET A 1163 -34.52 3.43 -29.38
C MET A 1163 -35.50 2.60 -30.20
N HIS A 1164 -35.65 1.32 -29.83
CA HIS A 1164 -36.50 0.37 -30.57
C HIS A 1164 -37.01 -0.77 -29.66
N PRO A 1165 -38.30 -1.14 -29.69
CA PRO A 1165 -38.84 -2.21 -28.86
C PRO A 1165 -38.32 -3.61 -29.23
N LEU A 1166 -37.80 -3.79 -30.46
CA LEU A 1166 -37.30 -5.04 -31.04
C LEU A 1166 -38.34 -6.20 -31.12
N PRO A 1167 -38.19 -7.16 -32.04
CA PRO A 1167 -37.18 -7.25 -33.10
C PRO A 1167 -37.35 -6.15 -34.15
N ARG A 1168 -36.26 -5.74 -34.79
CA ARG A 1168 -36.30 -4.89 -35.99
C ARG A 1168 -36.34 -5.74 -37.27
N VAL A 1169 -36.81 -5.18 -38.38
CA VAL A 1169 -36.80 -5.83 -39.70
C VAL A 1169 -36.04 -5.00 -40.73
N SER A 1170 -36.58 -3.85 -41.13
CA SER A 1170 -35.99 -2.93 -42.14
C SER A 1170 -35.93 -1.47 -41.67
N GLU A 1171 -36.69 -1.11 -40.65
CA GLU A 1171 -36.86 0.26 -40.12
C GLU A 1171 -35.60 0.90 -39.53
N ILE A 1172 -34.58 0.08 -39.19
CA ILE A 1172 -33.24 0.53 -38.77
C ILE A 1172 -32.21 -0.31 -39.53
N ALA A 1173 -31.37 0.35 -40.32
CA ALA A 1173 -30.32 -0.33 -41.08
C ALA A 1173 -29.25 -0.94 -40.13
N PRO A 1174 -28.74 -2.16 -40.39
CA PRO A 1174 -27.76 -2.80 -39.50
C PRO A 1174 -26.45 -2.02 -39.28
N GLU A 1175 -26.10 -1.11 -40.19
CA GLU A 1175 -24.94 -0.22 -40.06
C GLU A 1175 -25.05 0.76 -38.88
N VAL A 1176 -26.26 1.08 -38.43
CA VAL A 1176 -26.52 1.96 -37.27
C VAL A 1176 -26.08 1.33 -35.94
N ASP A 1177 -25.87 0.00 -35.89
CA ASP A 1177 -25.46 -0.73 -34.67
C ASP A 1177 -24.13 -0.27 -34.08
N THR A 1178 -23.26 0.28 -34.94
CA THR A 1178 -21.94 0.79 -34.56
C THR A 1178 -21.96 2.25 -34.13
N ASP A 1179 -23.06 2.97 -34.36
CA ASP A 1179 -23.24 4.34 -33.90
C ASP A 1179 -23.51 4.35 -32.38
N GLN A 1180 -22.76 5.16 -31.62
CA GLN A 1180 -22.90 5.22 -30.16
C GLN A 1180 -24.32 5.62 -29.71
N ARG A 1181 -25.06 6.32 -30.59
CA ARG A 1181 -26.44 6.75 -30.39
C ARG A 1181 -27.45 5.60 -30.47
N ALA A 1182 -27.06 4.41 -30.97
CA ALA A 1182 -27.89 3.21 -30.97
C ALA A 1182 -28.11 2.67 -29.54
N ALA A 1183 -29.15 3.17 -28.86
CA ALA A 1183 -29.48 2.79 -27.49
C ALA A 1183 -30.32 1.50 -27.41
N TYR A 1184 -30.91 0.99 -28.50
CA TYR A 1184 -31.85 -0.14 -28.46
C TYR A 1184 -31.29 -1.46 -27.90
N PHE A 1185 -29.98 -1.71 -27.99
CA PHE A 1185 -29.34 -2.83 -27.29
C PHE A 1185 -29.10 -2.54 -25.79
N ARG A 1186 -28.78 -1.29 -25.41
CA ARG A 1186 -28.66 -0.87 -24.01
C ARG A 1186 -30.03 -0.91 -23.31
N GLN A 1187 -31.06 -0.40 -23.99
CA GLN A 1187 -32.49 -0.56 -23.67
C GLN A 1187 -32.89 -2.04 -23.47
N MET A 1188 -32.28 -2.99 -24.19
CA MET A 1188 -32.55 -4.42 -23.96
C MET A 1188 -31.93 -4.89 -22.64
N GLN A 1189 -30.69 -4.51 -22.36
CA GLN A 1189 -29.99 -4.84 -21.12
C GLN A 1189 -30.66 -4.20 -19.89
N TYR A 1190 -31.01 -2.91 -19.96
CA TYR A 1190 -31.70 -2.18 -18.89
C TYR A 1190 -33.08 -2.76 -18.58
N GLY A 1191 -33.75 -3.36 -19.59
CA GLY A 1191 -35.00 -4.08 -19.39
C GLY A 1191 -34.91 -5.22 -18.38
N MET A 1192 -33.76 -5.87 -18.23
CA MET A 1192 -33.57 -6.88 -17.19
C MET A 1192 -33.56 -6.26 -15.79
N PHE A 1193 -32.83 -5.16 -15.57
CA PHE A 1193 -32.70 -4.53 -14.25
C PHE A 1193 -34.01 -3.89 -13.78
N VAL A 1194 -34.77 -3.27 -14.68
CA VAL A 1194 -36.10 -2.73 -14.36
C VAL A 1194 -37.10 -3.85 -14.05
N ARG A 1195 -37.02 -4.99 -14.75
CA ARG A 1195 -37.83 -6.18 -14.43
C ARG A 1195 -37.41 -6.83 -13.11
N MET A 1196 -36.12 -6.82 -12.76
CA MET A 1196 -35.66 -7.24 -11.42
C MET A 1196 -36.24 -6.34 -10.33
N ALA A 1197 -36.11 -5.01 -10.48
CA ALA A 1197 -36.67 -4.06 -9.54
C ALA A 1197 -38.19 -4.22 -9.37
N LEU A 1198 -38.92 -4.43 -10.48
CA LEU A 1198 -40.36 -4.63 -10.45
C LEU A 1198 -40.75 -5.94 -9.74
N LEU A 1199 -40.09 -7.06 -10.04
CA LEU A 1199 -40.33 -8.35 -9.38
C LEU A 1199 -40.05 -8.25 -7.87
N ALA A 1200 -38.92 -7.65 -7.50
CA ALA A 1200 -38.51 -7.49 -6.11
C ALA A 1200 -39.45 -6.54 -5.35
N LEU A 1201 -39.85 -5.40 -5.94
CA LEU A 1201 -40.82 -4.48 -5.33
C LEU A 1201 -42.23 -5.07 -5.20
N VAL A 1202 -42.66 -5.97 -6.10
CA VAL A 1202 -43.99 -6.60 -5.97
C VAL A 1202 -44.00 -7.71 -4.90
N LEU A 1203 -42.91 -8.47 -4.74
CA LEU A 1203 -42.84 -9.64 -3.85
C LEU A 1203 -42.21 -9.37 -2.47
N CYS A 1204 -41.34 -8.38 -2.33
CA CYS A 1204 -40.71 -8.02 -1.06
C CYS A 1204 -41.45 -6.87 -0.38
N ARG A 1205 -41.85 -7.06 0.88
CA ARG A 1205 -42.45 -6.01 1.72
C ARG A 1205 -41.40 -4.97 2.12
N GLU A 1206 -40.27 -5.49 2.58
CA GLU A 1206 -39.03 -4.83 2.98
C GLU A 1206 -37.88 -5.66 2.34
N PHE A 1207 -36.71 -5.05 2.09
CA PHE A 1207 -35.61 -5.64 1.32
C PHE A 1207 -34.49 -6.26 2.17
#